data_AF-A0A2N3DLB7-F1
#
_entry.id   AF-A0A2N3DLB7-F1
#
_cell.length_a   1.000
_cell.length_b   1.000
_cell.length_c   1.000
_cell.angle_alpha   90.00
_cell.angle_beta   90.00
_cell.angle_gamma   90.00
#
_symmetry.space_group_name_H-M   'P 1'
#
loop_
_entity.id
_entity.type
_entity.pdbx_description
1 polymer ?
#
loop_
_entity_poly.entity_id
_entity_poly.type
_entity_poly.pdbx_seq_one_letter_code
_entity_poly.pdbx_strand_id
1 'polypeptide(L)'
;QVAANPVYVQVGSGTTVVNDSGAKSTTVTVTQSQSVINWVPTDTAPTGGAIDLLPATHVWNFNGDGDYIVLNRFTSGAGLPLSRQIAISGTVNSYDMQASATQGGNIWFYNAGGILINNGAAINVGGLVLTTSDIDRTNGLLDDSGMAHFHESRSGAAEIAIARNASIDVANANPRGAYLAVVAPRIRQSGAVRIDGSAAYVAAEEVSIRFGNGLFDIDVVVGADGGTALVHDGSTTGPAHAASTIDQSRIYMVAVPKNDAVSMLVSGQMGYYDAVSAVADPNGAVILSGGYGIGYGGIGNSPGNGVAADIAIADARFRGHVEIHASGTLLAGSAEPASAGERQIAVEGNALFTGDRGASLTVGTGDAMTIDGDLVLQSRGAGGARVQVDGGQLIVGGDLLVSADVAAESFNDAGGGDAQGGTASIRLSGGTILAGRIIASADGMGGAGSIGGDDSPGAPVPGGDGGAGRGGNASITIEGAANVETGIIAAHAIGEGGGGGDFVSGTGISGAPGQGGEGRGGTAGIYVNVTAAGSVTTADLIVDASGSGGGGGEYYSFNSGPSAGGGVGGRGGDGVGGTATIALAAPVTASNQMQAVAQALGGDGGSHDRGGDGGNAFGGTAQAIVTGIDAGTGPVYFHVGAQGGDGGDGQDGIGGSGGNAIGGTARAQADGAGGRIAVTAGNFSTDGHGGSGGSGGLSFMAVDVAVAPAGGRGGDGTGGTIEIAASNGAQLFIDSESPSPTAFLGSLGYGGSGGRGSSNFSGPTGIGGDGGDSGASNGGTVRLIATGGTVSRGGSGPLAIAVTGAPSESGPAGEGPGGLGANGAETVTTGGQVLIEANAGPASPGIVELGLADIEASGDRAGRVVFRGNGAIHAAALEVRTRGAAAPTNGDVGVASAGIYLAPSGGGSIVTDGAMRLLSDGSIGIQGQAGAGVAAGGPLTLEAGGEVDIRHASRTGTAATLGSAADALSISAETGIHAAPGTLLAAATTLSLTT
;
A
#
# COMPACT_ATOMS: atom_id res chain seq x y z
N GLN A 1 13.43 -57.54 40.95
CA GLN A 1 13.15 -56.12 40.70
C GLN A 1 11.80 -56.09 40.01
N VAL A 2 10.80 -55.60 40.75
CA VAL A 2 9.36 -55.90 40.56
C VAL A 2 8.74 -54.89 39.58
N ALA A 3 7.99 -55.42 38.61
CA ALA A 3 6.94 -54.81 37.79
C ALA A 3 7.11 -53.35 37.32
N ALA A 4 7.54 -53.17 36.07
CA ALA A 4 7.54 -51.88 35.38
C ALA A 4 6.27 -51.66 34.52
N ASN A 5 5.10 -52.09 34.99
CA ASN A 5 3.82 -51.82 34.32
C ASN A 5 2.88 -51.05 35.27
N PRO A 6 2.10 -50.08 34.77
CA PRO A 6 0.98 -49.51 35.51
C PRO A 6 -0.06 -50.61 35.82
N VAL A 7 -0.71 -50.50 36.98
CA VAL A 7 -1.87 -51.34 37.32
C VAL A 7 -3.13 -50.64 36.80
N TYR A 8 -3.93 -51.30 35.96
CA TYR A 8 -5.22 -50.75 35.57
C TYR A 8 -6.23 -50.91 36.72
N VAL A 9 -7.03 -49.89 36.96
CA VAL A 9 -8.05 -49.89 38.03
C VAL A 9 -9.46 -49.95 37.47
N GLN A 10 -9.64 -49.63 36.19
CA GLN A 10 -10.90 -49.71 35.47
C GLN A 10 -10.63 -49.90 33.97
N VAL A 11 -11.34 -50.85 33.35
CA VAL A 11 -11.30 -51.11 31.91
C VAL A 11 -12.72 -51.00 31.37
N GLY A 12 -12.89 -50.34 30.21
CA GLY A 12 -14.18 -50.22 29.53
C GLY A 12 -14.80 -51.56 29.14
N SER A 13 -16.11 -51.56 28.88
CA SER A 13 -16.83 -52.74 28.39
C SER A 13 -16.20 -53.24 27.08
N GLY A 14 -16.16 -54.57 26.88
CA GLY A 14 -15.58 -55.17 25.68
C GLY A 14 -14.07 -54.94 25.51
N THR A 15 -13.34 -54.60 26.58
CA THR A 15 -11.89 -54.40 26.56
C THR A 15 -11.19 -55.37 27.49
N THR A 16 -10.11 -55.99 27.01
CA THR A 16 -9.26 -56.90 27.78
C THR A 16 -7.81 -56.43 27.74
N VAL A 17 -7.11 -56.53 28.88
CA VAL A 17 -5.71 -56.12 29.01
C VAL A 17 -4.91 -57.33 29.50
N VAL A 18 -3.88 -57.72 28.75
CA VAL A 18 -3.00 -58.85 29.07
C VAL A 18 -1.57 -58.34 29.21
N ASN A 19 -0.99 -58.47 30.40
CA ASN A 19 0.40 -58.12 30.68
C ASN A 19 1.28 -59.38 30.63
N ASP A 20 2.25 -59.42 29.73
CA ASP A 20 3.31 -60.44 29.68
C ASP A 20 4.62 -59.84 30.18
N SER A 21 4.90 -60.07 31.46
CA SER A 21 6.14 -59.60 32.11
C SER A 21 7.41 -60.26 31.55
N GLY A 22 7.32 -61.45 30.94
CA GLY A 22 8.46 -62.15 30.35
C GLY A 22 8.82 -61.60 28.97
N ALA A 23 7.80 -61.30 28.16
CA ALA A 23 7.95 -60.65 26.86
C ALA A 23 8.09 -59.12 26.94
N LYS A 24 7.95 -58.55 28.16
CA LYS A 24 7.91 -57.09 28.40
C LYS A 24 6.85 -56.38 27.55
N SER A 25 5.71 -57.03 27.35
CA SER A 25 4.64 -56.53 26.49
C SER A 25 3.29 -56.45 27.20
N THR A 26 2.48 -55.45 26.85
CA THR A 26 1.07 -55.35 27.23
C THR A 26 0.22 -55.36 25.98
N THR A 27 -0.78 -56.23 25.92
CA THR A 27 -1.74 -56.30 24.81
C THR A 27 -3.12 -55.89 25.29
N VAL A 28 -3.71 -54.90 24.64
CA VAL A 28 -5.08 -54.43 24.84
C VAL A 28 -5.92 -54.89 23.65
N THR A 29 -6.99 -55.63 23.89
CA THR A 29 -7.94 -56.04 22.84
C THR A 29 -9.30 -55.42 23.09
N VAL A 30 -9.86 -54.76 22.07
CA VAL A 30 -11.08 -53.97 22.15
C VAL A 30 -12.09 -54.49 21.11
N THR A 31 -13.33 -54.71 21.53
CA THR A 31 -14.43 -55.16 20.64
C THR A 31 -15.53 -54.11 20.46
N GLN A 32 -15.36 -52.91 21.02
CA GLN A 32 -16.27 -51.77 20.88
C GLN A 32 -15.61 -50.63 20.10
N SER A 33 -16.41 -49.72 19.55
CA SER A 33 -15.92 -48.56 18.81
C SER A 33 -15.18 -47.55 19.70
N GLN A 34 -15.49 -47.48 21.00
CA GLN A 34 -14.82 -46.59 21.96
C GLN A 34 -14.60 -47.33 23.28
N SER A 35 -13.42 -47.17 23.87
CA SER A 35 -13.06 -47.71 25.19
C SER A 35 -12.24 -46.71 26.00
N VAL A 36 -12.40 -46.76 27.33
CA VAL A 36 -11.66 -45.93 28.28
C VAL A 36 -10.98 -46.83 29.30
N ILE A 37 -9.70 -46.60 29.54
CA ILE A 37 -8.88 -47.34 30.51
C ILE A 37 -8.28 -46.34 31.50
N ASN A 38 -8.51 -46.55 32.80
CA ASN A 38 -7.86 -45.79 33.87
C ASN A 38 -6.66 -46.58 34.42
N TRP A 39 -5.48 -45.99 34.30
CA TRP A 39 -4.19 -46.55 34.71
C TRP A 39 -3.67 -45.85 35.96
N VAL A 40 -3.13 -46.63 36.90
CA VAL A 40 -2.35 -46.11 38.03
C VAL A 40 -0.87 -46.43 37.79
N PRO A 41 -0.03 -45.44 37.45
CA PRO A 41 1.39 -45.67 37.21
C PRO A 41 2.13 -46.15 38.46
N THR A 42 3.08 -47.06 38.25
CA THR A 42 4.05 -47.42 39.29
C THR A 42 5.17 -46.37 39.26
N ASP A 43 5.29 -45.57 40.32
CA ASP A 43 6.29 -44.49 40.37
C ASP A 43 7.72 -45.06 40.52
N THR A 44 8.48 -45.00 39.44
CA THR A 44 9.87 -45.47 39.34
C THR A 44 10.90 -44.36 39.55
N ALA A 45 10.46 -43.10 39.73
CA ALA A 45 11.32 -41.92 39.91
C ALA A 45 11.02 -41.20 41.25
N PRO A 46 11.34 -41.83 42.41
CA PRO A 46 10.95 -41.33 43.73
C PRO A 46 11.69 -40.05 44.15
N THR A 47 12.77 -39.66 43.46
CA THR A 47 13.58 -38.48 43.73
C THR A 47 13.15 -37.23 42.94
N GLY A 48 12.06 -37.32 42.16
CA GLY A 48 11.58 -36.26 41.25
C GLY A 48 11.78 -36.61 39.77
N GLY A 49 11.05 -35.91 38.89
CA GLY A 49 11.03 -36.15 37.44
C GLY A 49 9.75 -36.83 36.92
N ALA A 50 9.67 -37.04 35.61
CA ALA A 50 8.55 -37.72 34.96
C ALA A 50 8.48 -39.20 35.37
N ILE A 51 7.27 -39.75 35.51
CA ILE A 51 7.04 -41.16 35.82
C ILE A 51 7.18 -41.97 34.53
N ASP A 52 8.24 -42.77 34.40
CA ASP A 52 8.45 -43.63 33.22
C ASP A 52 7.43 -44.77 33.21
N LEU A 53 6.35 -44.53 32.46
CA LEU A 53 5.18 -45.40 32.35
C LEU A 53 5.48 -46.61 31.48
N LEU A 54 6.22 -46.38 30.39
CA LEU A 54 6.58 -47.39 29.41
C LEU A 54 8.10 -47.34 29.18
N PRO A 55 8.89 -48.16 29.87
CA PRO A 55 10.35 -48.12 29.72
C PRO A 55 10.81 -48.57 28.33
N ALA A 56 12.00 -48.14 27.89
CA ALA A 56 12.49 -48.26 26.51
C ALA A 56 12.44 -49.65 25.85
N THR A 57 12.48 -50.75 26.63
CA THR A 57 12.41 -52.12 26.09
C THR A 57 11.02 -52.75 26.17
N HIS A 58 9.99 -51.98 26.50
CA HIS A 58 8.62 -52.48 26.67
C HIS A 58 7.74 -52.07 25.49
N VAL A 59 6.76 -52.91 25.18
CA VAL A 59 5.86 -52.71 24.03
C VAL A 59 4.40 -52.79 24.47
N TRP A 60 3.58 -51.82 24.06
CA TRP A 60 2.13 -51.87 24.18
C TRP A 60 1.51 -52.10 22.81
N ASN A 61 0.63 -53.10 22.69
CA ASN A 61 -0.09 -53.41 21.45
C ASN A 61 -1.60 -53.25 21.68
N PHE A 62 -2.26 -52.48 20.84
CA PHE A 62 -3.71 -52.30 20.84
C PHE A 62 -4.30 -52.99 19.60
N ASN A 63 -5.29 -53.85 19.82
CA ASN A 63 -5.93 -54.63 18.76
C ASN A 63 -7.45 -54.42 18.83
N GLY A 64 -8.07 -54.13 17.69
CA GLY A 64 -9.52 -54.03 17.56
C GLY A 64 -9.94 -54.09 16.10
N ASP A 65 -11.25 -54.00 15.83
CA ASP A 65 -11.80 -54.03 14.47
C ASP A 65 -12.21 -52.62 14.02
N GLY A 66 -11.77 -52.17 12.84
CA GLY A 66 -12.09 -50.85 12.26
C GLY A 66 -11.46 -49.65 12.99
N ASP A 67 -12.11 -48.48 12.93
CA ASP A 67 -11.63 -47.22 13.54
C ASP A 67 -11.99 -47.10 15.04
N TYR A 68 -11.62 -48.09 15.86
CA TYR A 68 -11.86 -48.04 17.31
C TYR A 68 -11.03 -46.95 18.01
N ILE A 69 -11.52 -46.41 19.13
CA ILE A 69 -10.82 -45.40 19.95
C ILE A 69 -10.53 -45.95 21.35
N VAL A 70 -9.29 -45.82 21.83
CA VAL A 70 -8.91 -46.17 23.21
C VAL A 70 -8.35 -44.95 23.94
N LEU A 71 -9.09 -44.45 24.92
CA LEU A 71 -8.63 -43.39 25.82
C LEU A 71 -7.93 -43.98 27.05
N ASN A 72 -6.63 -43.78 27.13
CA ASN A 72 -5.77 -44.14 28.25
C ASN A 72 -5.61 -42.94 29.19
N ARG A 73 -6.21 -43.02 30.39
CA ARG A 73 -6.18 -41.97 31.41
C ARG A 73 -5.29 -42.37 32.57
N PHE A 74 -4.43 -41.47 33.03
CA PHE A 74 -3.54 -41.73 34.15
C PHE A 74 -4.03 -41.05 35.43
N THR A 75 -4.22 -41.86 36.47
CA THR A 75 -4.78 -41.42 37.75
C THR A 75 -3.88 -41.82 38.91
N SER A 76 -4.04 -41.14 40.03
CA SER A 76 -3.50 -41.57 41.32
C SER A 76 -4.21 -42.84 41.82
N GLY A 77 -3.64 -43.51 42.82
CA GLY A 77 -4.30 -44.66 43.46
C GLY A 77 -5.65 -44.34 44.12
N ALA A 78 -5.99 -43.06 44.28
CA ALA A 78 -7.31 -42.58 44.74
C ALA A 78 -8.29 -42.28 43.60
N GLY A 79 -7.92 -42.54 42.34
CA GLY A 79 -8.74 -42.28 41.15
C GLY A 79 -8.78 -40.82 40.69
N LEU A 80 -8.04 -39.91 41.36
CA LEU A 80 -7.93 -38.51 40.95
C LEU A 80 -6.92 -38.33 39.81
N PRO A 81 -7.08 -37.33 38.92
CA PRO A 81 -6.11 -37.04 37.85
C PRO A 81 -4.69 -36.86 38.39
N LEU A 82 -3.72 -37.45 37.70
CA LEU A 82 -2.33 -37.45 38.12
C LEU A 82 -1.66 -36.11 37.76
N SER A 83 -1.09 -35.43 38.76
CA SER A 83 -0.47 -34.10 38.59
C SER A 83 0.99 -34.12 38.14
N ARG A 84 1.65 -35.29 38.15
CA ARG A 84 3.03 -35.44 37.67
C ARG A 84 3.04 -35.83 36.20
N GLN A 85 4.03 -35.33 35.46
CA GLN A 85 4.29 -35.73 34.08
C GLN A 85 4.57 -37.23 33.99
N ILE A 86 4.06 -37.89 32.96
CA ILE A 86 4.40 -39.28 32.62
C ILE A 86 5.37 -39.31 31.44
N ALA A 87 6.22 -40.33 31.35
CA ALA A 87 7.13 -40.55 30.23
C ALA A 87 6.83 -41.88 29.52
N ILE A 88 6.84 -41.86 28.19
CA ILE A 88 6.75 -43.02 27.31
C ILE A 88 8.12 -43.14 26.64
N SER A 89 8.87 -44.17 26.99
CA SER A 89 10.22 -44.43 26.48
C SER A 89 10.28 -45.63 25.53
N GLY A 90 9.29 -46.54 25.58
CA GLY A 90 9.20 -47.77 24.76
C GLY A 90 8.34 -47.63 23.50
N THR A 91 7.75 -48.73 23.05
CA THR A 91 6.98 -48.79 21.79
C THR A 91 5.47 -48.95 22.03
N VAL A 92 4.65 -48.18 21.32
CA VAL A 92 3.18 -48.33 21.27
C VAL A 92 2.77 -48.67 19.84
N ASN A 93 1.98 -49.72 19.64
CA ASN A 93 1.44 -50.11 18.34
C ASN A 93 -0.09 -50.23 18.40
N SER A 94 -0.79 -49.91 17.31
CA SER A 94 -2.21 -50.27 17.15
C SER A 94 -2.51 -50.88 15.78
N TYR A 95 -3.38 -51.89 15.79
CA TYR A 95 -3.72 -52.67 14.59
C TYR A 95 -5.24 -52.77 14.40
N ASP A 96 -5.67 -52.66 13.15
CA ASP A 96 -7.01 -53.06 12.70
C ASP A 96 -6.98 -54.54 12.28
N MET A 97 -7.63 -55.36 13.10
CA MET A 97 -7.69 -56.82 12.91
C MET A 97 -8.66 -57.21 11.79
N GLN A 98 -9.59 -56.33 11.39
CA GLN A 98 -10.49 -56.54 10.26
C GLN A 98 -9.77 -56.34 8.91
N ALA A 99 -8.80 -55.43 8.86
CA ALA A 99 -8.00 -55.11 7.67
C ALA A 99 -6.70 -55.94 7.56
N SER A 100 -6.71 -57.21 7.99
CA SER A 100 -5.52 -58.09 7.96
C SER A 100 -4.34 -57.60 8.83
N ALA A 101 -4.64 -57.01 9.99
CA ALA A 101 -3.65 -56.48 10.95
C ALA A 101 -2.76 -55.37 10.37
N THR A 102 -3.31 -54.52 9.51
CA THR A 102 -2.66 -53.25 9.13
C THR A 102 -2.68 -52.28 10.30
N GLN A 103 -1.77 -51.29 10.26
CA GLN A 103 -1.79 -50.19 11.21
C GLN A 103 -3.11 -49.43 11.12
N GLY A 104 -3.74 -49.20 12.27
CA GLY A 104 -5.11 -48.69 12.38
C GLY A 104 -5.52 -48.54 13.85
N GLY A 105 -6.73 -48.04 14.10
CA GLY A 105 -7.19 -47.74 15.46
C GLY A 105 -6.59 -46.47 16.08
N ASN A 106 -7.38 -45.78 16.88
CA ASN A 106 -7.08 -44.47 17.43
C ASN A 106 -6.73 -44.56 18.92
N ILE A 107 -5.52 -44.19 19.30
CA ILE A 107 -5.01 -44.30 20.66
C ILE A 107 -4.86 -42.92 21.28
N TRP A 108 -5.59 -42.66 22.36
CA TRP A 108 -5.61 -41.37 23.04
C TRP A 108 -4.95 -41.52 24.41
N PHE A 109 -4.13 -40.54 24.80
CA PHE A 109 -3.47 -40.47 26.10
C PHE A 109 -3.82 -39.16 26.81
N TYR A 110 -4.33 -39.27 28.03
CA TYR A 110 -4.63 -38.14 28.91
C TYR A 110 -3.84 -38.21 30.21
N ASN A 111 -3.06 -37.17 30.50
CA ASN A 111 -2.44 -36.97 31.81
C ASN A 111 -2.41 -35.48 32.21
N ALA A 112 -3.08 -35.13 33.31
CA ALA A 112 -3.17 -33.74 33.78
C ALA A 112 -1.81 -33.10 34.09
N GLY A 113 -0.81 -33.90 34.48
CA GLY A 113 0.54 -33.43 34.79
C GLY A 113 1.49 -33.29 33.60
N GLY A 114 1.06 -33.58 32.37
CA GLY A 114 1.90 -33.55 31.16
C GLY A 114 2.31 -34.94 30.64
N ILE A 115 2.80 -34.99 29.41
CA ILE A 115 3.25 -36.23 28.75
C ILE A 115 4.61 -35.99 28.07
N LEU A 116 5.59 -36.85 28.32
CA LEU A 116 6.89 -36.85 27.66
C LEU A 116 7.02 -38.10 26.77
N ILE A 117 7.10 -37.93 25.46
CA ILE A 117 7.55 -39.00 24.55
C ILE A 117 9.08 -38.90 24.50
N ASN A 118 9.75 -39.85 25.13
CA ASN A 118 11.17 -39.77 25.44
C ASN A 118 12.05 -40.16 24.24
N ASN A 119 13.35 -39.89 24.34
CA ASN A 119 14.32 -40.24 23.31
C ASN A 119 14.29 -41.76 23.02
N GLY A 120 14.13 -42.11 21.74
CA GLY A 120 14.09 -43.50 21.27
C GLY A 120 12.73 -44.19 21.41
N ALA A 121 11.70 -43.51 21.93
CA ALA A 121 10.34 -44.02 21.95
C ALA A 121 9.74 -44.07 20.54
N ALA A 122 8.87 -45.04 20.30
CA ALA A 122 8.17 -45.21 19.02
C ALA A 122 6.66 -45.38 19.24
N ILE A 123 5.83 -44.58 18.58
CA ILE A 123 4.37 -44.74 18.58
C ILE A 123 3.92 -44.97 17.14
N ASN A 124 3.37 -46.15 16.85
CA ASN A 124 2.89 -46.55 15.53
C ASN A 124 1.39 -46.84 15.61
N VAL A 125 0.54 -45.88 15.30
CA VAL A 125 -0.92 -46.00 15.47
C VAL A 125 -1.72 -45.56 14.24
N GLY A 126 -3.04 -45.78 14.23
CA GLY A 126 -3.95 -45.29 13.19
C GLY A 126 -4.38 -43.83 13.38
N GLY A 127 -4.56 -43.40 14.63
CA GLY A 127 -4.77 -42.01 15.03
C GLY A 127 -4.28 -41.79 16.46
N LEU A 128 -3.87 -40.57 16.81
CA LEU A 128 -3.26 -40.24 18.08
C LEU A 128 -3.83 -38.95 18.68
N VAL A 129 -4.20 -39.00 19.96
CA VAL A 129 -4.42 -37.79 20.77
C VAL A 129 -3.50 -37.83 21.97
N LEU A 130 -2.74 -36.77 22.18
CA LEU A 130 -1.98 -36.52 23.41
C LEU A 130 -2.60 -35.29 24.09
N THR A 131 -3.08 -35.41 25.32
CA THR A 131 -3.72 -34.28 25.99
C THR A 131 -3.44 -34.17 27.48
N THR A 132 -3.35 -32.93 27.98
CA THR A 132 -3.35 -32.61 29.43
C THR A 132 -4.72 -32.17 29.94
N SER A 133 -5.67 -31.98 29.03
CA SER A 133 -7.05 -31.57 29.30
C SER A 133 -7.97 -32.80 29.30
N ASP A 134 -8.81 -32.94 30.32
CA ASP A 134 -9.69 -34.12 30.43
C ASP A 134 -10.74 -34.06 29.33
N ILE A 135 -11.13 -35.21 28.81
CA ILE A 135 -12.07 -35.28 27.68
C ILE A 135 -13.49 -35.45 28.24
N ASP A 136 -14.44 -34.66 27.75
CA ASP A 136 -15.86 -34.86 28.04
C ASP A 136 -16.32 -36.18 27.43
N ARG A 137 -17.00 -36.99 28.23
CA ARG A 137 -17.45 -38.33 27.87
C ARG A 137 -18.97 -38.48 27.97
N THR A 138 -19.69 -37.38 28.19
CA THR A 138 -21.14 -37.39 28.44
C THR A 138 -21.90 -37.94 27.24
N ASN A 139 -21.45 -37.65 26.02
CA ASN A 139 -22.04 -38.12 24.75
C ASN A 139 -21.12 -39.10 23.99
N GLY A 140 -20.22 -39.79 24.69
CA GLY A 140 -19.12 -40.53 24.07
C GLY A 140 -17.85 -39.68 23.95
N LEU A 141 -16.78 -40.26 23.38
CA LEU A 141 -15.49 -39.55 23.17
C LEU A 141 -15.54 -38.56 21.99
N LEU A 142 -16.46 -38.79 21.07
CA LEU A 142 -16.82 -37.94 19.96
C LEU A 142 -18.33 -37.79 19.99
N ASP A 143 -18.84 -36.58 19.85
CA ASP A 143 -20.27 -36.33 19.75
C ASP A 143 -20.85 -36.74 18.37
N ASP A 144 -22.15 -36.54 18.17
CA ASP A 144 -22.85 -36.88 16.92
C ASP A 144 -22.33 -36.09 15.70
N SER A 145 -21.58 -35.00 15.92
CA SER A 145 -20.96 -34.17 14.89
C SER A 145 -19.48 -34.54 14.61
N GLY A 146 -18.92 -35.49 15.37
CA GLY A 146 -17.52 -35.88 15.30
C GLY A 146 -16.58 -34.95 16.07
N MET A 147 -17.08 -34.21 17.05
CA MET A 147 -16.32 -33.26 17.87
C MET A 147 -15.92 -33.89 19.21
N ALA A 148 -14.66 -33.69 19.61
CA ALA A 148 -14.18 -33.97 20.96
C ALA A 148 -14.08 -32.67 21.76
N HIS A 149 -14.59 -32.68 22.99
CA HIS A 149 -14.52 -31.54 23.91
C HIS A 149 -13.48 -31.81 25.00
N PHE A 150 -12.50 -30.93 25.12
CA PHE A 150 -11.44 -31.00 26.12
C PHE A 150 -11.72 -29.94 27.18
N HIS A 151 -11.96 -30.35 28.43
CA HIS A 151 -12.20 -29.46 29.57
C HIS A 151 -10.97 -28.63 29.93
N GLU A 152 -11.16 -27.52 30.65
CA GLU A 152 -10.07 -26.67 31.14
C GLU A 152 -8.97 -27.49 31.84
N SER A 153 -7.73 -27.25 31.42
CA SER A 153 -6.53 -27.86 31.99
C SER A 153 -6.42 -27.54 33.48
N ARG A 154 -5.91 -28.51 34.27
CA ARG A 154 -5.71 -28.33 35.71
C ARG A 154 -4.49 -27.47 36.05
N SER A 155 -3.64 -27.18 35.06
CA SER A 155 -2.42 -26.37 35.23
C SER A 155 -2.01 -25.74 33.90
N GLY A 156 -1.85 -24.42 33.85
CA GLY A 156 -1.30 -23.68 32.70
C GLY A 156 0.19 -23.93 32.41
N ALA A 157 0.86 -24.73 33.25
CA ALA A 157 2.25 -25.16 33.07
C ALA A 157 2.38 -26.62 32.59
N ALA A 158 1.27 -27.35 32.42
CA ALA A 158 1.33 -28.73 31.95
C ALA A 158 1.87 -28.80 30.51
N GLU A 159 2.88 -29.65 30.28
CA GLU A 159 3.59 -29.75 29.01
C GLU A 159 3.46 -31.12 28.37
N ILE A 160 3.20 -31.13 27.07
CA ILE A 160 3.45 -32.29 26.20
C ILE A 160 4.74 -32.06 25.42
N ALA A 161 5.73 -32.92 25.65
CA ALA A 161 7.03 -32.87 25.01
C ALA A 161 7.27 -34.14 24.19
N ILE A 162 7.62 -34.00 22.91
CA ILE A 162 8.09 -35.07 22.03
C ILE A 162 9.58 -34.86 21.84
N ALA A 163 10.40 -35.65 22.52
CA ALA A 163 11.84 -35.45 22.57
C ALA A 163 12.53 -35.77 21.24
N ARG A 164 13.73 -35.20 21.06
CA ARG A 164 14.58 -35.51 19.91
C ARG A 164 14.87 -37.01 19.84
N ASN A 165 14.80 -37.55 18.62
CA ASN A 165 14.86 -38.99 18.29
C ASN A 165 13.69 -39.86 18.78
N ALA A 166 12.61 -39.28 19.32
CA ALA A 166 11.33 -40.00 19.37
C ALA A 166 10.72 -40.10 17.96
N SER A 167 10.02 -41.19 17.64
CA SER A 167 9.25 -41.33 16.40
C SER A 167 7.76 -41.56 16.67
N ILE A 168 6.92 -40.86 15.94
CA ILE A 168 5.48 -41.09 15.88
C ILE A 168 5.13 -41.33 14.42
N ASP A 169 4.56 -42.49 14.11
CA ASP A 169 4.05 -42.84 12.79
C ASP A 169 2.54 -43.06 12.90
N VAL A 170 1.77 -42.23 12.21
CA VAL A 170 0.31 -42.28 12.19
C VAL A 170 -0.13 -42.62 10.77
N ALA A 171 -0.64 -43.84 10.58
CA ALA A 171 -1.05 -44.33 9.28
C ALA A 171 -2.31 -45.17 9.41
N ASN A 172 -3.28 -44.93 8.53
CA ASN A 172 -4.53 -45.66 8.45
C ASN A 172 -4.74 -46.13 6.99
N ALA A 173 -5.41 -47.25 6.79
CA ALA A 173 -5.77 -47.75 5.46
C ALA A 173 -6.57 -46.71 4.64
N ASN A 174 -7.30 -45.82 5.31
CA ASN A 174 -7.88 -44.62 4.73
C ASN A 174 -7.15 -43.38 5.27
N PRO A 175 -6.38 -42.64 4.45
CA PRO A 175 -5.67 -41.44 4.88
C PRO A 175 -6.55 -40.38 5.57
N ARG A 176 -7.84 -40.29 5.21
CA ARG A 176 -8.80 -39.37 5.86
C ARG A 176 -9.06 -39.68 7.34
N GLY A 177 -8.79 -40.91 7.75
CA GLY A 177 -8.97 -41.40 9.12
C GLY A 177 -7.73 -41.27 9.99
N ALA A 178 -6.57 -40.93 9.41
CA ALA A 178 -5.33 -40.72 10.16
C ALA A 178 -5.25 -39.29 10.69
N TYR A 179 -5.06 -39.13 12.00
CA TYR A 179 -4.93 -37.83 12.63
C TYR A 179 -4.00 -37.84 13.83
N LEU A 180 -3.35 -36.71 14.09
CA LEU A 180 -2.63 -36.41 15.33
C LEU A 180 -3.22 -35.14 15.93
N ALA A 181 -3.65 -35.16 17.20
CA ALA A 181 -3.96 -33.96 17.95
C ALA A 181 -3.18 -33.93 19.27
N VAL A 182 -2.39 -32.88 19.47
CA VAL A 182 -1.67 -32.61 20.71
C VAL A 182 -2.31 -31.38 21.36
N VAL A 183 -2.92 -31.55 22.53
CA VAL A 183 -3.69 -30.50 23.21
C VAL A 183 -3.14 -30.29 24.62
N ALA A 184 -2.44 -29.18 24.85
CA ALA A 184 -1.91 -28.85 26.16
C ALA A 184 -1.57 -27.36 26.27
N PRO A 185 -1.52 -26.77 27.47
CA PRO A 185 -1.07 -25.38 27.63
C PRO A 185 0.34 -25.12 27.09
N ARG A 186 1.23 -26.13 27.17
CA ARG A 186 2.60 -26.07 26.61
C ARG A 186 2.88 -27.28 25.73
N ILE A 187 3.44 -27.03 24.55
CA ILE A 187 3.82 -28.08 23.60
C ILE A 187 5.27 -27.87 23.14
N ARG A 188 6.07 -28.94 23.15
CA ARG A 188 7.39 -28.99 22.53
C ARG A 188 7.50 -30.20 21.61
N GLN A 189 7.64 -29.97 20.32
CA GLN A 189 7.84 -31.01 19.31
C GLN A 189 9.29 -30.93 18.81
N SER A 190 10.13 -31.89 19.21
CA SER A 190 11.53 -32.00 18.78
C SER A 190 11.85 -33.33 18.08
N GLY A 191 10.87 -34.24 18.03
CA GLY A 191 10.99 -35.58 17.46
C GLY A 191 10.58 -35.66 15.98
N ALA A 192 10.46 -36.89 15.49
CA ALA A 192 10.01 -37.18 14.13
C ALA A 192 8.55 -37.67 14.13
N VAL A 193 7.65 -36.90 13.54
CA VAL A 193 6.25 -37.24 13.32
C VAL A 193 6.04 -37.47 11.84
N ARG A 194 5.56 -38.66 11.48
CA ARG A 194 5.09 -39.01 10.15
C ARG A 194 3.57 -39.25 10.23
N ILE A 195 2.81 -38.62 9.36
CA ILE A 195 1.35 -38.76 9.34
C ILE A 195 0.82 -38.85 7.92
N ASP A 196 0.01 -39.87 7.64
CA ASP A 196 -0.71 -40.06 6.39
C ASP A 196 -2.12 -39.45 6.47
N GLY A 197 -2.20 -38.17 6.88
CA GLY A 197 -3.42 -37.45 7.24
C GLY A 197 -3.08 -36.10 7.90
N SER A 198 -3.92 -35.59 8.81
CA SER A 198 -3.75 -34.24 9.40
C SER A 198 -3.20 -34.23 10.83
N ALA A 199 -2.31 -33.27 11.12
CA ALA A 199 -1.77 -33.06 12.47
C ALA A 199 -2.17 -31.70 13.04
N ALA A 200 -2.50 -31.63 14.32
CA ALA A 200 -2.78 -30.40 15.05
C ALA A 200 -2.01 -30.35 16.37
N TYR A 201 -1.28 -29.27 16.60
CA TYR A 201 -0.68 -28.91 17.87
C TYR A 201 -1.41 -27.69 18.40
N VAL A 202 -2.18 -27.85 19.47
CA VAL A 202 -3.08 -26.82 20.01
C VAL A 202 -2.67 -26.45 21.43
N ALA A 203 -2.05 -25.28 21.55
CA ALA A 203 -1.65 -24.69 22.82
C ALA A 203 -2.80 -23.89 23.43
N ALA A 204 -3.57 -24.55 24.29
CA ALA A 204 -4.76 -24.01 24.96
C ALA A 204 -5.05 -24.78 26.26
N GLU A 205 -5.86 -24.20 27.14
CA GLU A 205 -6.35 -24.85 28.36
C GLU A 205 -7.68 -25.58 28.13
N GLU A 206 -8.58 -25.01 27.34
CA GLU A 206 -9.88 -25.60 26.99
C GLU A 206 -10.16 -25.43 25.49
N VAL A 207 -10.53 -26.51 24.81
CA VAL A 207 -10.71 -26.52 23.35
C VAL A 207 -11.74 -27.57 22.94
N SER A 208 -12.46 -27.30 21.85
CA SER A 208 -13.24 -28.30 21.12
C SER A 208 -12.62 -28.52 19.74
N ILE A 209 -12.42 -29.78 19.36
CA ILE A 209 -11.82 -30.15 18.06
C ILE A 209 -12.75 -31.09 17.30
N ARG A 210 -13.13 -30.71 16.09
CA ARG A 210 -13.83 -31.61 15.16
C ARG A 210 -12.82 -32.37 14.31
N PHE A 211 -12.95 -33.69 14.29
CA PHE A 211 -12.15 -34.58 13.45
C PHE A 211 -12.95 -34.92 12.19
N GLY A 212 -12.78 -34.16 11.09
CA GLY A 212 -13.65 -34.25 9.92
C GLY A 212 -12.91 -34.51 8.61
N ASN A 213 -13.03 -35.73 8.04
CA ASN A 213 -12.69 -36.03 6.64
C ASN A 213 -11.30 -35.54 6.14
N GLY A 214 -10.32 -35.40 7.04
CA GLY A 214 -8.97 -34.89 6.75
C GLY A 214 -8.71 -33.44 7.18
N LEU A 215 -9.67 -32.71 7.74
CA LEU A 215 -9.52 -31.34 8.26
C LEU A 215 -9.90 -31.22 9.73
N PHE A 216 -9.36 -30.19 10.40
CA PHE A 216 -9.75 -29.81 11.76
C PHE A 216 -10.58 -28.53 11.78
N ASP A 217 -11.52 -28.48 12.72
CA ASP A 217 -12.16 -27.28 13.22
C ASP A 217 -11.75 -27.17 14.70
N ILE A 218 -11.10 -26.08 15.09
CA ILE A 218 -10.47 -25.90 16.40
C ILE A 218 -11.04 -24.64 17.04
N ASP A 219 -11.94 -24.85 18.00
CA ASP A 219 -12.56 -23.77 18.78
C ASP A 219 -11.91 -23.69 20.16
N VAL A 220 -11.14 -22.63 20.40
CA VAL A 220 -10.42 -22.43 21.66
C VAL A 220 -11.27 -21.61 22.62
N VAL A 221 -11.71 -22.26 23.70
CA VAL A 221 -12.58 -21.65 24.73
C VAL A 221 -11.74 -20.93 25.79
N VAL A 222 -10.63 -21.54 26.22
CA VAL A 222 -9.68 -20.93 27.17
C VAL A 222 -8.27 -21.10 26.62
N GLY A 223 -7.60 -19.97 26.38
CA GLY A 223 -6.22 -19.94 25.89
C GLY A 223 -5.17 -20.39 26.92
N ALA A 224 -3.91 -20.37 26.53
CA ALA A 224 -2.76 -20.68 27.38
C ALA A 224 -2.29 -19.45 28.19
N ASP A 225 -1.68 -19.70 29.36
CA ASP A 225 -0.96 -18.70 30.14
C ASP A 225 0.25 -18.11 29.37
N GLY A 226 0.67 -16.88 29.71
CA GLY A 226 1.68 -16.14 28.96
C GLY A 226 3.04 -16.81 28.80
N GLY A 227 3.82 -16.38 27.81
CA GLY A 227 5.14 -16.94 27.46
C GLY A 227 5.10 -17.91 26.26
N THR A 228 6.17 -18.67 26.03
CA THR A 228 6.25 -19.59 24.88
C THR A 228 5.32 -20.78 25.04
N ALA A 229 4.24 -20.82 24.26
CA ALA A 229 3.18 -21.82 24.35
C ALA A 229 3.48 -23.05 23.49
N LEU A 230 4.09 -22.84 22.32
CA LEU A 230 4.41 -23.91 21.37
C LEU A 230 5.84 -23.75 20.83
N VAL A 231 6.61 -24.83 20.84
CA VAL A 231 7.91 -24.93 20.18
C VAL A 231 7.89 -26.13 19.24
N HIS A 232 8.25 -25.92 17.97
CA HIS A 232 8.51 -26.98 17.00
C HIS A 232 9.94 -26.83 16.46
N ASP A 233 10.80 -27.82 16.72
CA ASP A 233 12.18 -27.92 16.23
C ASP A 233 12.54 -29.32 15.70
N GLY A 234 11.54 -30.18 15.55
CA GLY A 234 11.64 -31.51 14.94
C GLY A 234 11.11 -31.57 13.51
N SER A 235 10.53 -32.70 13.13
CA SER A 235 9.87 -32.87 11.82
C SER A 235 8.44 -33.37 11.98
N THR A 236 7.48 -32.77 11.25
CA THR A 236 6.10 -33.26 11.08
C THR A 236 5.81 -33.38 9.58
N THR A 237 5.77 -34.59 9.03
CA THR A 237 5.68 -34.80 7.57
C THR A 237 4.68 -35.88 7.16
N GLY A 238 4.22 -35.85 5.90
CA GLY A 238 3.30 -36.87 5.36
C GLY A 238 3.56 -37.19 3.88
N PRO A 239 3.07 -38.33 3.35
CA PRO A 239 3.12 -38.62 1.91
C PRO A 239 2.14 -37.74 1.11
N ALA A 240 2.38 -37.57 -0.19
CA ALA A 240 1.39 -37.02 -1.12
C ALA A 240 0.19 -37.97 -1.33
N HIS A 241 -0.98 -37.39 -1.61
CA HIS A 241 -2.23 -38.12 -1.92
C HIS A 241 -2.59 -38.04 -3.42
N ALA A 242 -3.53 -38.85 -3.94
CA ALA A 242 -3.90 -38.83 -5.36
C ALA A 242 -5.02 -37.83 -5.67
N ALA A 243 -5.01 -37.18 -6.85
CA ALA A 243 -5.94 -36.11 -7.23
C ALA A 243 -7.45 -36.49 -7.28
N SER A 244 -7.79 -37.79 -7.31
CA SER A 244 -9.19 -38.25 -7.30
C SER A 244 -9.82 -38.34 -5.91
N THR A 245 -9.02 -38.15 -4.86
CA THR A 245 -9.48 -38.02 -3.47
C THR A 245 -9.28 -36.56 -3.06
N ILE A 246 -10.35 -35.77 -3.03
CA ILE A 246 -10.31 -34.39 -2.51
C ILE A 246 -10.10 -34.41 -1.00
N ASP A 247 -8.85 -34.60 -0.56
CA ASP A 247 -8.48 -34.69 0.85
C ASP A 247 -7.45 -33.60 1.19
N GLN A 248 -7.90 -32.60 1.94
CA GLN A 248 -7.14 -31.42 2.36
C GLN A 248 -6.32 -31.72 3.63
N SER A 249 -5.36 -32.64 3.57
CA SER A 249 -4.47 -32.92 4.72
C SER A 249 -3.68 -31.65 5.09
N ARG A 250 -3.67 -31.27 6.36
CA ARG A 250 -3.05 -30.02 6.86
C ARG A 250 -2.31 -30.25 8.17
N ILE A 251 -1.25 -29.47 8.37
CA ILE A 251 -0.53 -29.41 9.64
C ILE A 251 -0.87 -28.07 10.30
N TYR A 252 -1.48 -28.12 11.48
CA TYR A 252 -1.92 -26.97 12.25
C TYR A 252 -1.05 -26.78 13.48
N MET A 253 -0.65 -25.53 13.72
CA MET A 253 -0.11 -25.09 15.00
C MET A 253 -0.93 -23.91 15.48
N VAL A 254 -1.60 -24.07 16.62
CA VAL A 254 -2.55 -23.09 17.15
C VAL A 254 -2.13 -22.71 18.56
N ALA A 255 -1.99 -21.42 18.84
CA ALA A 255 -1.76 -20.93 20.20
C ALA A 255 -2.61 -19.68 20.45
N VAL A 256 -3.54 -19.75 21.41
CA VAL A 256 -4.41 -18.62 21.77
C VAL A 256 -4.08 -18.21 23.21
N PRO A 257 -3.81 -16.92 23.49
CA PRO A 257 -3.51 -16.45 24.85
C PRO A 257 -4.75 -16.45 25.74
N LYS A 258 -4.58 -16.54 27.07
CA LYS A 258 -5.66 -16.34 28.06
C LYS A 258 -5.71 -14.88 28.53
N ASN A 259 -4.77 -14.49 29.39
CA ASN A 259 -4.68 -13.14 29.97
C ASN A 259 -3.38 -12.42 29.58
N ASP A 260 -2.31 -13.16 29.35
CA ASP A 260 -0.97 -12.66 29.04
C ASP A 260 -0.54 -13.12 27.64
N ALA A 261 0.34 -12.35 27.00
CA ALA A 261 0.79 -12.63 25.64
C ALA A 261 1.52 -13.98 25.54
N VAL A 262 1.27 -14.71 24.47
CA VAL A 262 1.90 -16.01 24.17
C VAL A 262 2.76 -15.95 22.92
N SER A 263 3.70 -16.88 22.78
CA SER A 263 4.51 -17.00 21.56
C SER A 263 4.58 -18.44 21.03
N MET A 264 4.73 -18.57 19.71
CA MET A 264 5.12 -19.81 19.03
C MET A 264 6.51 -19.67 18.43
N LEU A 265 7.35 -20.70 18.58
CA LEU A 265 8.67 -20.79 17.95
C LEU A 265 8.67 -21.97 16.99
N VAL A 266 8.87 -21.72 15.70
CA VAL A 266 8.76 -22.74 14.66
C VAL A 266 10.05 -22.84 13.84
N SER A 267 10.58 -24.06 13.77
CA SER A 267 11.78 -24.48 13.07
C SER A 267 11.67 -25.94 12.64
N GLY A 268 12.67 -26.46 11.94
CA GLY A 268 12.69 -27.86 11.49
C GLY A 268 11.86 -28.09 10.23
N GLN A 269 11.30 -29.29 10.05
CA GLN A 269 10.63 -29.67 8.80
C GLN A 269 9.13 -29.88 8.97
N MET A 270 8.33 -29.33 8.07
CA MET A 270 6.87 -29.46 8.07
C MET A 270 6.35 -29.65 6.65
N GLY A 271 5.27 -30.40 6.46
CA GLY A 271 4.57 -30.49 5.17
C GLY A 271 4.61 -31.89 4.53
N TYR A 272 4.18 -31.98 3.28
CA TYR A 272 3.96 -33.26 2.58
C TYR A 272 4.97 -33.45 1.44
N TYR A 273 5.42 -34.68 1.22
CA TYR A 273 6.37 -35.00 0.15
C TYR A 273 5.69 -35.03 -1.23
N ASP A 274 6.39 -34.58 -2.26
CA ASP A 274 5.95 -34.71 -3.66
C ASP A 274 5.64 -36.16 -4.05
N ALA A 275 4.66 -36.32 -4.95
CA ALA A 275 4.32 -37.62 -5.51
C ALA A 275 5.41 -38.13 -6.47
N VAL A 276 5.81 -39.40 -6.31
CA VAL A 276 6.86 -40.05 -7.13
C VAL A 276 6.36 -40.41 -8.55
N SER A 277 5.12 -40.08 -8.94
CA SER A 277 4.55 -40.40 -10.26
C SER A 277 3.67 -39.27 -10.82
N ALA A 278 3.65 -39.15 -12.16
CA ALA A 278 3.13 -38.01 -12.94
C ALA A 278 1.59 -37.78 -12.91
N VAL A 279 0.88 -38.26 -11.88
CA VAL A 279 -0.60 -38.21 -11.79
C VAL A 279 -1.10 -37.61 -10.45
N ALA A 280 -0.31 -36.80 -9.76
CA ALA A 280 -0.80 -36.14 -8.54
C ALA A 280 -0.25 -34.72 -8.39
N ASP A 281 -1.15 -33.79 -8.07
CA ASP A 281 -0.85 -32.49 -7.46
C ASP A 281 -1.74 -32.37 -6.20
N PRO A 282 -1.23 -32.72 -5.01
CA PRO A 282 -2.02 -32.84 -3.79
C PRO A 282 -1.42 -32.01 -2.66
N ASN A 283 -1.46 -30.69 -2.76
CA ASN A 283 -0.69 -29.87 -1.82
C ASN A 283 -1.49 -29.64 -0.54
N GLY A 284 -1.28 -30.52 0.43
CA GLY A 284 -1.59 -30.20 1.82
C GLY A 284 -0.88 -28.92 2.26
N ALA A 285 -1.47 -28.18 3.20
CA ALA A 285 -0.97 -26.87 3.64
C ALA A 285 -0.49 -26.90 5.09
N VAL A 286 0.45 -26.01 5.41
CA VAL A 286 0.90 -25.76 6.78
C VAL A 286 0.25 -24.46 7.27
N ILE A 287 -0.49 -24.54 8.39
CA ILE A 287 -1.26 -23.43 8.97
C ILE A 287 -0.75 -23.13 10.37
N LEU A 288 -0.24 -21.92 10.59
CA LEU A 288 0.19 -21.44 11.90
C LEU A 288 -0.73 -20.31 12.35
N SER A 289 -1.44 -20.53 13.45
CA SER A 289 -2.46 -19.63 13.99
C SER A 289 -2.09 -19.16 15.40
N GLY A 290 -1.66 -17.90 15.52
CA GLY A 290 -1.40 -17.24 16.79
C GLY A 290 -2.57 -16.33 17.13
N GLY A 291 -3.35 -16.68 18.15
CA GLY A 291 -4.46 -15.88 18.65
C GLY A 291 -5.81 -16.17 18.00
N TYR A 292 -5.88 -17.07 17.00
CA TYR A 292 -7.10 -17.42 16.29
C TYR A 292 -7.45 -18.91 16.41
N GLY A 293 -8.74 -19.21 16.37
CA GLY A 293 -9.24 -20.56 16.14
C GLY A 293 -9.09 -20.99 14.67
N ILE A 294 -9.44 -22.23 14.37
CA ILE A 294 -9.47 -22.76 13.00
C ILE A 294 -10.92 -23.08 12.64
N GLY A 295 -11.49 -22.43 11.63
CA GLY A 295 -12.86 -22.66 11.15
C GLY A 295 -12.86 -23.14 9.71
N TYR A 296 -13.66 -24.17 9.39
CA TYR A 296 -13.72 -24.77 8.03
C TYR A 296 -12.33 -25.16 7.47
N GLY A 297 -11.40 -25.52 8.36
CA GLY A 297 -10.03 -25.87 8.02
C GLY A 297 -9.06 -24.70 7.87
N GLY A 298 -9.51 -23.44 7.82
CA GLY A 298 -8.67 -22.23 7.70
C GLY A 298 -8.61 -21.42 9.00
N ILE A 299 -7.78 -20.37 9.03
CA ILE A 299 -7.69 -19.46 10.18
C ILE A 299 -9.00 -18.65 10.30
N GLY A 300 -9.53 -18.52 11.52
CA GLY A 300 -10.77 -17.77 11.76
C GLY A 300 -10.64 -16.27 11.48
N ASN A 301 -11.77 -15.59 11.23
CA ASN A 301 -11.78 -14.17 10.85
C ASN A 301 -11.56 -13.20 12.03
N SER A 302 -11.72 -13.66 13.27
CA SER A 302 -11.56 -12.85 14.48
C SER A 302 -10.67 -13.57 15.50
N PRO A 303 -9.80 -12.84 16.23
CA PRO A 303 -8.98 -13.47 17.25
C PRO A 303 -9.85 -13.93 18.41
N GLY A 304 -9.42 -14.97 19.12
CA GLY A 304 -10.12 -15.51 20.30
C GLY A 304 -10.22 -14.49 21.43
N ASN A 305 -9.31 -13.51 21.49
CA ASN A 305 -9.38 -12.32 22.34
C ASN A 305 -8.38 -11.25 21.87
N GLY A 306 -8.35 -10.08 22.54
CA GLY A 306 -7.48 -8.95 22.17
C GLY A 306 -6.02 -9.06 22.62
N VAL A 307 -5.61 -10.13 23.30
CA VAL A 307 -4.23 -10.31 23.78
C VAL A 307 -3.34 -10.80 22.64
N ALA A 308 -2.08 -10.34 22.61
CA ALA A 308 -1.15 -10.66 21.52
C ALA A 308 -0.69 -12.12 21.55
N ALA A 309 -0.60 -12.72 20.36
CA ALA A 309 0.05 -14.00 20.13
C ALA A 309 1.12 -13.84 19.04
N ASP A 310 2.38 -13.93 19.43
CA ASP A 310 3.53 -13.75 18.52
C ASP A 310 3.95 -15.08 17.87
N ILE A 311 4.45 -15.02 16.64
CA ILE A 311 5.02 -16.18 15.94
C ILE A 311 6.42 -15.84 15.46
N ALA A 312 7.40 -16.67 15.83
CA ALA A 312 8.76 -16.59 15.31
C ALA A 312 9.12 -17.84 14.51
N ILE A 313 9.70 -17.65 13.33
CA ILE A 313 10.13 -18.70 12.40
C ILE A 313 11.62 -18.56 12.18
N ALA A 314 12.36 -19.65 12.42
CA ALA A 314 13.78 -19.74 12.16
C ALA A 314 14.12 -21.14 11.64
N ASP A 315 15.05 -21.26 10.68
CA ASP A 315 15.57 -22.56 10.22
C ASP A 315 14.48 -23.59 9.86
N ALA A 316 13.47 -23.16 9.11
CA ALA A 316 12.28 -23.94 8.81
C ALA A 316 12.20 -24.34 7.32
N ARG A 317 11.90 -25.61 7.05
CA ARG A 317 11.54 -26.09 5.71
C ARG A 317 10.09 -26.53 5.68
N PHE A 318 9.30 -25.82 4.89
CA PHE A 318 7.91 -26.11 4.60
C PHE A 318 7.80 -26.79 3.24
N ARG A 319 7.22 -27.98 3.20
CA ARG A 319 6.96 -28.77 2.01
C ARG A 319 5.51 -28.55 1.56
N GLY A 320 5.30 -27.52 0.75
CA GLY A 320 3.98 -27.06 0.31
C GLY A 320 3.66 -25.61 0.70
N HIS A 321 2.41 -25.23 0.47
CA HIS A 321 1.89 -23.90 0.80
C HIS A 321 1.84 -23.65 2.32
N VAL A 322 2.13 -22.42 2.71
CA VAL A 322 2.14 -21.97 4.11
C VAL A 322 1.27 -20.75 4.30
N GLU A 323 0.41 -20.79 5.31
CA GLU A 323 -0.36 -19.66 5.80
C GLU A 323 -0.07 -19.47 7.30
N ILE A 324 0.32 -18.24 7.66
CA ILE A 324 0.67 -17.86 9.03
C ILE A 324 -0.06 -16.59 9.38
N HIS A 325 -0.75 -16.59 10.53
CA HIS A 325 -1.41 -15.40 11.06
C HIS A 325 -1.18 -15.28 12.56
N ALA A 326 -0.49 -14.22 12.96
CA ALA A 326 -0.27 -13.83 14.34
C ALA A 326 -1.15 -12.61 14.69
N SER A 327 -1.94 -12.70 15.76
CA SER A 327 -2.63 -11.53 16.33
C SER A 327 -1.65 -10.54 16.97
N GLY A 328 -0.44 -11.00 17.28
CA GLY A 328 0.70 -10.19 17.70
C GLY A 328 1.60 -9.83 16.52
N THR A 329 2.91 -10.00 16.75
CA THR A 329 3.96 -9.80 15.77
C THR A 329 4.37 -11.11 15.12
N LEU A 330 4.73 -11.05 13.83
CA LEU A 330 5.36 -12.14 13.11
C LEU A 330 6.82 -11.80 12.84
N LEU A 331 7.72 -12.71 13.22
CA LEU A 331 9.15 -12.59 12.96
C LEU A 331 9.63 -13.81 12.17
N ALA A 332 10.03 -13.62 10.93
CA ALA A 332 10.66 -14.66 10.11
C ALA A 332 12.13 -14.31 9.88
N GLY A 333 13.03 -15.23 10.11
CA GLY A 333 14.42 -15.02 9.78
C GLY A 333 15.38 -15.76 10.66
N SER A 334 16.64 -15.42 10.51
CA SER A 334 17.70 -15.94 11.35
C SER A 334 17.64 -15.33 12.76
N ALA A 335 17.46 -16.17 13.78
CA ALA A 335 17.63 -15.73 15.15
C ALA A 335 19.11 -15.39 15.41
N GLU A 336 19.39 -14.17 15.89
CA GLU A 336 20.70 -13.78 16.41
C GLU A 336 20.99 -14.47 17.77
N PRO A 337 22.24 -14.89 18.06
CA PRO A 337 23.45 -14.80 17.23
C PRO A 337 23.72 -16.06 16.40
N ALA A 338 24.39 -15.87 15.26
CA ALA A 338 24.78 -16.92 14.32
C ALA A 338 25.62 -18.05 14.94
N SER A 339 25.10 -19.27 14.97
CA SER A 339 25.91 -20.50 15.03
C SER A 339 26.33 -20.88 13.62
N ALA A 340 27.63 -21.16 13.42
CA ALA A 340 28.24 -21.43 12.12
C ALA A 340 27.50 -22.52 11.30
N GLY A 341 26.76 -22.08 10.28
CA GLY A 341 26.04 -22.89 9.29
C GLY A 341 25.10 -22.01 8.45
N GLU A 342 24.82 -22.40 7.20
CA GLU A 342 23.78 -21.74 6.39
C GLU A 342 22.42 -21.94 7.07
N ARG A 343 21.81 -20.84 7.54
CA ARG A 343 20.43 -20.85 8.06
C ARG A 343 19.48 -20.70 6.88
N GLN A 344 18.55 -21.64 6.74
CA GLN A 344 17.64 -21.68 5.59
C GLN A 344 16.19 -21.67 6.02
N ILE A 345 15.41 -20.75 5.46
CA ILE A 345 13.94 -20.86 5.41
C ILE A 345 13.56 -21.25 3.98
N ALA A 346 12.87 -22.37 3.81
CA ALA A 346 12.45 -22.85 2.50
C ALA A 346 10.96 -23.15 2.48
N VAL A 347 10.24 -22.68 1.47
CA VAL A 347 8.84 -22.98 1.22
C VAL A 347 8.69 -23.52 -0.20
N GLU A 348 8.31 -24.79 -0.31
CA GLU A 348 8.05 -25.49 -1.57
C GLU A 348 6.61 -25.16 -2.06
N GLY A 349 6.29 -23.86 -2.20
CA GLY A 349 4.96 -23.34 -2.54
C GLY A 349 4.82 -21.84 -2.28
N ASN A 350 3.58 -21.35 -2.17
CA ASN A 350 3.29 -19.95 -1.79
C ASN A 350 3.40 -19.76 -0.27
N ALA A 351 3.79 -18.57 0.18
CA ALA A 351 3.88 -18.18 1.58
C ALA A 351 3.06 -16.90 1.86
N LEU A 352 2.08 -17.00 2.76
CA LEU A 352 1.33 -15.86 3.29
C LEU A 352 1.63 -15.68 4.78
N PHE A 353 2.37 -14.62 5.12
CA PHE A 353 2.80 -14.31 6.49
C PHE A 353 2.13 -13.03 6.98
N THR A 354 1.23 -13.15 7.95
CA THR A 354 0.45 -12.05 8.52
C THR A 354 0.77 -11.83 9.99
N GLY A 355 1.02 -10.57 10.37
CA GLY A 355 1.09 -10.15 11.78
C GLY A 355 0.28 -8.88 12.01
N ASP A 356 -0.76 -8.91 12.84
CA ASP A 356 -1.66 -7.78 13.03
C ASP A 356 -0.96 -6.57 13.67
N ARG A 357 0.02 -6.81 14.55
CA ARG A 357 0.82 -5.76 15.22
C ARG A 357 2.15 -5.49 14.49
N GLY A 358 2.42 -6.19 13.39
CA GLY A 358 3.60 -6.04 12.56
C GLY A 358 4.16 -7.38 12.08
N ALA A 359 4.78 -7.36 10.91
CA ALA A 359 5.40 -8.53 10.31
C ALA A 359 6.80 -8.18 9.81
N SER A 360 7.81 -8.92 10.24
CA SER A 360 9.20 -8.68 9.84
C SER A 360 9.86 -9.95 9.35
N LEU A 361 10.60 -9.82 8.26
CA LEU A 361 11.40 -10.85 7.65
C LEU A 361 12.85 -10.36 7.53
N THR A 362 13.81 -11.12 8.06
CA THR A 362 15.24 -10.78 7.98
C THR A 362 16.05 -11.95 7.41
N VAL A 363 16.87 -11.66 6.40
CA VAL A 363 17.85 -12.60 5.81
C VAL A 363 19.25 -12.02 6.02
N GLY A 364 19.95 -12.55 7.02
CA GLY A 364 21.30 -12.11 7.39
C GLY A 364 22.39 -12.64 6.45
N THR A 365 23.62 -12.23 6.72
CA THR A 365 24.78 -12.62 5.90
C THR A 365 25.00 -14.13 5.95
N GLY A 366 25.05 -14.77 4.78
CA GLY A 366 25.22 -16.23 4.67
C GLY A 366 23.94 -17.04 4.91
N ASP A 367 22.82 -16.37 5.18
CA ASP A 367 21.51 -17.02 5.28
C ASP A 367 20.81 -17.03 3.91
N ALA A 368 19.93 -18.01 3.70
CA ALA A 368 19.13 -18.13 2.50
C ALA A 368 17.64 -18.27 2.83
N MET A 369 16.79 -17.59 2.08
CA MET A 369 15.35 -17.82 2.08
C MET A 369 14.88 -18.11 0.65
N THR A 370 14.20 -19.24 0.47
CA THR A 370 13.74 -19.70 -0.85
C THR A 370 12.26 -20.03 -0.80
N ILE A 371 11.47 -19.35 -1.63
CA ILE A 371 10.03 -19.57 -1.80
C ILE A 371 9.81 -19.95 -3.26
N ASP A 372 9.26 -21.13 -3.54
CA ASP A 372 9.06 -21.58 -4.92
C ASP A 372 7.93 -20.82 -5.63
N GLY A 373 6.93 -20.33 -4.87
CA GLY A 373 5.82 -19.51 -5.36
C GLY A 373 5.91 -18.04 -4.95
N ASP A 374 4.77 -17.43 -4.63
CA ASP A 374 4.68 -16.04 -4.16
C ASP A 374 4.98 -15.92 -2.66
N LEU A 375 5.55 -14.78 -2.25
CA LEU A 375 5.72 -14.39 -0.84
C LEU A 375 4.92 -13.11 -0.56
N VAL A 376 3.90 -13.23 0.27
CA VAL A 376 3.16 -12.09 0.83
C VAL A 376 3.49 -11.95 2.31
N LEU A 377 4.13 -10.85 2.68
CA LEU A 377 4.36 -10.44 4.07
C LEU A 377 3.47 -9.24 4.38
N GLN A 378 2.49 -9.39 5.27
CA GLN A 378 1.51 -8.34 5.53
C GLN A 378 1.30 -8.00 7.01
N SER A 379 1.01 -6.72 7.27
CA SER A 379 0.58 -6.19 8.57
C SER A 379 -0.83 -5.63 8.46
N ARG A 380 -1.78 -6.13 9.27
CA ARG A 380 -3.22 -5.76 9.22
C ARG A 380 -3.64 -4.66 10.19
N GLY A 381 -2.73 -4.15 11.03
CA GLY A 381 -3.00 -3.09 12.00
C GLY A 381 -1.96 -1.98 11.96
N ALA A 382 -1.90 -1.13 12.99
CA ALA A 382 -0.97 0.01 13.08
C ALA A 382 0.53 -0.36 13.07
N GLY A 383 0.86 -1.65 12.98
CA GLY A 383 2.22 -2.15 12.77
C GLY A 383 2.70 -1.96 11.33
N GLY A 384 4.00 -2.20 11.11
CA GLY A 384 4.59 -2.19 9.78
C GLY A 384 4.94 -3.58 9.27
N ALA A 385 4.99 -3.74 7.96
CA ALA A 385 5.57 -4.89 7.28
C ALA A 385 6.99 -4.55 6.79
N ARG A 386 7.96 -5.42 7.07
CA ARG A 386 9.37 -5.17 6.73
C ARG A 386 10.09 -6.41 6.24
N VAL A 387 10.73 -6.30 5.08
CA VAL A 387 11.76 -7.24 4.61
C VAL A 387 13.13 -6.58 4.70
N GLN A 388 14.10 -7.28 5.29
CA GLN A 388 15.50 -6.86 5.36
C GLN A 388 16.42 -7.97 4.87
N VAL A 389 17.30 -7.66 3.92
CA VAL A 389 18.34 -8.57 3.43
C VAL A 389 19.70 -7.90 3.63
N ASP A 390 20.52 -8.49 4.49
CA ASP A 390 21.82 -7.97 4.89
C ASP A 390 22.93 -8.93 4.45
N GLY A 391 23.19 -9.00 3.14
CA GLY A 391 24.24 -9.86 2.59
C GLY A 391 23.84 -11.32 2.37
N GLY A 392 22.59 -11.70 2.68
CA GLY A 392 22.03 -13.02 2.41
C GLY A 392 21.34 -13.13 1.04
N GLN A 393 20.61 -14.22 0.82
CA GLN A 393 19.90 -14.48 -0.43
C GLN A 393 18.40 -14.72 -0.18
N LEU A 394 17.54 -13.90 -0.79
CA LEU A 394 16.09 -14.12 -0.84
C LEU A 394 15.67 -14.42 -2.28
N ILE A 395 15.18 -15.64 -2.52
CA ILE A 395 14.68 -16.08 -3.83
C ILE A 395 13.18 -16.36 -3.69
N VAL A 396 12.40 -15.72 -4.54
CA VAL A 396 10.95 -15.93 -4.67
C VAL A 396 10.68 -16.31 -6.12
N GLY A 397 10.13 -17.50 -6.37
CA GLY A 397 9.85 -17.98 -7.72
C GLY A 397 8.76 -17.18 -8.42
N GLY A 398 7.82 -16.63 -7.63
CA GLY A 398 6.81 -15.66 -8.05
C GLY A 398 7.08 -14.26 -7.52
N ASP A 399 6.06 -13.59 -7.00
CA ASP A 399 6.14 -12.19 -6.55
C ASP A 399 6.45 -12.03 -5.06
N LEU A 400 7.24 -11.02 -4.74
CA LEU A 400 7.45 -10.53 -3.37
C LEU A 400 6.55 -9.31 -3.12
N LEU A 401 5.55 -9.47 -2.25
CA LEU A 401 4.68 -8.40 -1.78
C LEU A 401 4.89 -8.16 -0.28
N VAL A 402 5.24 -6.94 0.09
CA VAL A 402 5.28 -6.46 1.47
C VAL A 402 4.17 -5.44 1.65
N SER A 403 3.10 -5.80 2.36
CA SER A 403 1.88 -4.99 2.46
C SER A 403 1.64 -4.51 3.90
N ALA A 404 1.30 -3.25 4.04
CA ALA A 404 0.71 -2.67 5.24
C ALA A 404 -0.58 -1.94 4.85
N ASP A 405 -1.30 -2.47 3.87
CA ASP A 405 -2.52 -1.87 3.36
C ASP A 405 -3.65 -1.97 4.39
N VAL A 406 -4.46 -0.92 4.48
CA VAL A 406 -5.62 -0.87 5.35
C VAL A 406 -6.83 -0.48 4.54
N ALA A 407 -7.88 -1.29 4.61
CA ALA A 407 -9.19 -0.98 4.08
C ALA A 407 -10.19 -0.98 5.24
N ALA A 408 -11.03 0.05 5.31
CA ALA A 408 -12.08 0.13 6.29
C ALA A 408 -13.34 -0.58 5.79
N GLU A 409 -14.06 -1.23 6.71
CA GLU A 409 -15.33 -1.89 6.40
C GLU A 409 -16.48 -0.88 6.29
N SER A 410 -17.50 -1.22 5.49
CA SER A 410 -18.77 -0.50 5.46
C SER A 410 -19.59 -0.83 6.72
N PHE A 411 -19.87 0.16 7.56
CA PHE A 411 -20.74 -0.03 8.71
C PHE A 411 -22.21 0.14 8.32
N ASN A 412 -23.07 -0.73 8.83
CA ASN A 412 -24.50 -0.72 8.51
C ASN A 412 -25.28 0.49 9.07
N ASP A 413 -24.73 1.28 10.01
CA ASP A 413 -25.56 2.20 10.82
C ASP A 413 -25.09 3.68 10.95
N ALA A 414 -23.98 4.15 10.35
CA ALA A 414 -23.59 5.58 10.53
C ALA A 414 -22.58 6.23 9.56
N GLY A 415 -22.00 5.52 8.58
CA GLY A 415 -20.94 6.03 7.70
C GLY A 415 -19.80 5.02 7.51
N GLY A 416 -19.01 5.19 6.47
CA GLY A 416 -17.83 4.39 6.17
C GLY A 416 -16.70 4.68 7.15
N GLY A 417 -15.94 3.64 7.52
CA GLY A 417 -14.77 3.83 8.38
C GLY A 417 -13.60 4.52 7.67
N ASP A 418 -12.78 5.26 8.42
CA ASP A 418 -11.52 5.80 7.91
C ASP A 418 -10.44 4.70 7.86
N ALA A 419 -9.59 4.75 6.84
CA ALA A 419 -8.44 3.87 6.72
C ALA A 419 -7.14 4.66 6.51
N GLN A 420 -6.08 4.21 7.18
CA GLN A 420 -4.74 4.71 6.97
C GLN A 420 -3.79 3.55 6.75
N GLY A 421 -3.12 3.52 5.60
CA GLY A 421 -2.05 2.57 5.31
C GLY A 421 -0.91 2.69 6.32
N GLY A 422 -0.30 1.56 6.66
CA GLY A 422 0.77 1.46 7.64
C GLY A 422 2.15 1.82 7.09
N THR A 423 3.17 1.05 7.47
CA THR A 423 4.52 1.19 6.91
C THR A 423 4.95 -0.11 6.26
N ALA A 424 5.19 -0.09 4.95
CA ALA A 424 5.80 -1.19 4.20
C ALA A 424 7.22 -0.83 3.80
N SER A 425 8.19 -1.67 4.15
CA SER A 425 9.59 -1.41 3.85
C SER A 425 10.34 -2.64 3.35
N ILE A 426 11.12 -2.47 2.29
CA ILE A 426 12.06 -3.46 1.77
C ILE A 426 13.44 -2.82 1.78
N ARG A 427 14.38 -3.42 2.51
CA ARG A 427 15.74 -2.91 2.62
C ARG A 427 16.76 -3.98 2.29
N LEU A 428 17.57 -3.72 1.28
CA LEU A 428 18.70 -4.52 0.87
C LEU A 428 19.99 -3.77 1.16
N SER A 429 20.75 -4.20 2.16
CA SER A 429 22.05 -3.61 2.52
C SER A 429 23.26 -4.39 1.93
N GLY A 430 22.97 -5.43 1.14
CA GLY A 430 23.90 -6.31 0.44
C GLY A 430 23.18 -7.62 0.07
N GLY A 431 23.85 -8.53 -0.65
CA GLY A 431 23.29 -9.86 -0.96
C GLY A 431 22.43 -9.86 -2.23
N THR A 432 21.42 -10.71 -2.30
CA THR A 432 20.59 -10.88 -3.51
C THR A 432 19.10 -10.97 -3.20
N ILE A 433 18.25 -10.24 -3.94
CA ILE A 433 16.83 -10.59 -4.15
C ILE A 433 16.64 -11.03 -5.61
N LEU A 434 15.97 -12.17 -5.80
CA LEU A 434 15.40 -12.60 -7.08
C LEU A 434 13.90 -12.82 -6.90
N ALA A 435 13.05 -12.11 -7.66
CA ALA A 435 11.60 -12.25 -7.65
C ALA A 435 10.99 -11.83 -8.99
N GLY A 436 9.81 -12.32 -9.34
CA GLY A 436 9.03 -11.87 -10.49
C GLY A 436 8.71 -10.37 -10.43
N ARG A 437 8.17 -9.93 -9.30
CA ARG A 437 7.97 -8.52 -8.92
C ARG A 437 8.37 -8.29 -7.46
N ILE A 438 8.81 -7.08 -7.14
CA ILE A 438 9.13 -6.63 -5.79
C ILE A 438 8.24 -5.42 -5.48
N ILE A 439 7.31 -5.58 -4.54
CA ILE A 439 6.28 -4.59 -4.24
C ILE A 439 6.27 -4.28 -2.74
N ALA A 440 6.35 -3.00 -2.39
CA ALA A 440 6.02 -2.49 -1.06
C ALA A 440 4.71 -1.67 -1.16
N SER A 441 3.69 -2.03 -0.39
CA SER A 441 2.36 -1.41 -0.46
C SER A 441 1.90 -0.94 0.92
N ALA A 442 1.43 0.29 1.02
CA ALA A 442 0.90 0.88 2.25
C ALA A 442 -0.31 1.75 1.91
N ASP A 443 -1.27 1.19 1.19
CA ASP A 443 -2.46 1.89 0.71
C ASP A 443 -3.50 2.05 1.82
N GLY A 444 -4.30 3.11 1.75
CA GLY A 444 -5.41 3.37 2.67
C GLY A 444 -6.72 3.60 1.91
N MET A 445 -7.70 2.71 2.13
CA MET A 445 -9.00 2.74 1.46
C MET A 445 -10.14 2.97 2.46
N GLY A 446 -10.78 4.13 2.39
CA GLY A 446 -11.93 4.47 3.21
C GLY A 446 -13.15 3.61 2.88
N GLY A 447 -13.96 3.29 3.90
CA GLY A 447 -15.15 2.47 3.74
C GLY A 447 -16.27 3.25 3.03
N ALA A 448 -17.13 2.55 2.30
CA ALA A 448 -18.32 3.18 1.72
C ALA A 448 -19.39 3.45 2.79
N GLY A 449 -20.11 4.55 2.64
CA GLY A 449 -21.26 4.91 3.46
C GLY A 449 -22.45 3.98 3.26
N SER A 450 -23.26 3.79 4.31
CA SER A 450 -24.46 2.96 4.26
C SER A 450 -25.58 3.62 3.47
N ILE A 451 -26.38 2.83 2.75
CA ILE A 451 -27.60 3.32 2.08
C ILE A 451 -28.62 3.75 3.14
N GLY A 452 -29.12 4.97 3.00
CA GLY A 452 -30.23 5.53 3.77
C GLY A 452 -31.58 5.30 3.12
N GLY A 453 -32.65 5.57 3.86
CA GLY A 453 -34.01 5.50 3.32
C GLY A 453 -35.10 5.89 4.30
N ASP A 454 -36.34 5.83 3.84
CA ASP A 454 -37.54 6.25 4.58
C ASP A 454 -38.53 5.11 4.87
N ASP A 455 -38.07 3.85 4.85
CA ASP A 455 -38.89 2.65 5.17
C ASP A 455 -39.65 2.78 6.50
N SER A 456 -39.13 3.59 7.42
CA SER A 456 -39.84 4.07 8.61
C SER A 456 -40.10 5.58 8.51
N PRO A 457 -41.27 6.01 7.98
CA PRO A 457 -41.55 7.43 7.67
C PRO A 457 -41.43 8.40 8.86
N GLY A 458 -41.55 7.90 10.09
CA GLY A 458 -41.39 8.68 11.32
C GLY A 458 -39.93 8.90 11.75
N ALA A 459 -38.98 8.23 11.10
CA ALA A 459 -37.55 8.26 11.38
C ALA A 459 -36.74 7.88 10.12
N PRO A 460 -36.71 8.74 9.08
CA PRO A 460 -35.86 8.50 7.91
C PRO A 460 -34.38 8.44 8.33
N VAL A 461 -33.64 7.51 7.74
CA VAL A 461 -32.21 7.31 7.98
C VAL A 461 -31.45 7.94 6.80
N PRO A 462 -30.59 8.95 7.02
CA PRO A 462 -29.79 9.52 5.95
C PRO A 462 -28.79 8.49 5.38
N GLY A 463 -28.32 8.73 4.16
CA GLY A 463 -27.16 8.02 3.65
C GLY A 463 -25.94 8.30 4.53
N GLY A 464 -25.15 7.28 4.82
CA GLY A 464 -23.92 7.42 5.60
C GLY A 464 -22.84 8.10 4.77
N ASP A 465 -21.99 8.93 5.37
CA ASP A 465 -20.84 9.52 4.69
C ASP A 465 -19.79 8.44 4.38
N GLY A 466 -19.04 8.59 3.29
CA GLY A 466 -17.88 7.76 2.99
C GLY A 466 -16.70 8.08 3.89
N GLY A 467 -15.93 7.07 4.27
CA GLY A 467 -14.75 7.23 5.11
C GLY A 467 -13.54 7.78 4.36
N ALA A 468 -12.61 8.43 5.04
CA ALA A 468 -11.37 8.91 4.44
C ALA A 468 -10.36 7.78 4.22
N GLY A 469 -9.70 7.77 3.06
CA GLY A 469 -8.58 6.87 2.77
C GLY A 469 -7.26 7.61 2.71
N ARG A 470 -6.27 7.16 3.49
CA ARG A 470 -4.95 7.81 3.58
C ARG A 470 -3.83 6.81 3.33
N GLY A 471 -3.04 7.02 2.28
CA GLY A 471 -1.82 6.26 2.06
C GLY A 471 -0.82 6.42 3.22
N GLY A 472 -0.09 5.35 3.49
CA GLY A 472 0.93 5.23 4.53
C GLY A 472 2.33 5.59 4.04
N ASN A 473 3.31 4.79 4.46
CA ASN A 473 4.70 4.92 4.03
C ASN A 473 5.19 3.61 3.36
N ALA A 474 5.45 3.66 2.06
CA ALA A 474 6.04 2.56 1.30
C ALA A 474 7.46 2.91 0.83
N SER A 475 8.44 2.09 1.20
CA SER A 475 9.83 2.37 0.83
C SER A 475 10.61 1.12 0.40
N ILE A 476 11.38 1.26 -0.66
CA ILE A 476 12.34 0.25 -1.10
C ILE A 476 13.73 0.90 -1.13
N THR A 477 14.66 0.38 -0.35
CA THR A 477 16.05 0.85 -0.30
C THR A 477 16.99 -0.26 -0.72
N ILE A 478 17.79 -0.03 -1.76
CA ILE A 478 18.78 -0.97 -2.29
C ILE A 478 20.15 -0.30 -2.21
N GLU A 479 21.04 -0.84 -1.40
CA GLU A 479 22.35 -0.23 -1.13
C GLU A 479 23.47 -1.28 -0.94
N GLY A 480 24.71 -0.81 -0.85
CA GLY A 480 25.85 -1.70 -0.59
C GLY A 480 26.17 -2.59 -1.81
N ALA A 481 26.55 -3.84 -1.58
CA ALA A 481 26.84 -4.80 -2.65
C ALA A 481 25.61 -5.65 -3.03
N ALA A 482 24.42 -5.04 -3.04
CA ALA A 482 23.17 -5.72 -3.31
C ALA A 482 22.96 -5.99 -4.81
N ASN A 483 22.40 -7.16 -5.13
CA ASN A 483 22.00 -7.57 -6.47
C ASN A 483 20.49 -7.79 -6.52
N VAL A 484 19.83 -7.12 -7.45
CA VAL A 484 18.39 -7.24 -7.69
C VAL A 484 18.14 -7.47 -9.16
N GLU A 485 17.42 -8.55 -9.45
CA GLU A 485 16.91 -8.88 -10.79
C GLU A 485 15.42 -9.22 -10.66
N THR A 486 14.57 -8.46 -11.36
CA THR A 486 13.12 -8.61 -11.30
C THR A 486 12.44 -8.03 -12.54
N GLY A 487 11.16 -8.28 -12.73
CA GLY A 487 10.37 -7.59 -13.76
C GLY A 487 9.96 -6.18 -13.31
N ILE A 488 9.55 -6.00 -12.06
CA ILE A 488 9.02 -4.73 -11.56
C ILE A 488 9.53 -4.48 -10.14
N ILE A 489 9.94 -3.23 -9.86
CA ILE A 489 10.13 -2.73 -8.49
C ILE A 489 9.09 -1.62 -8.26
N ALA A 490 8.20 -1.80 -7.29
CA ALA A 490 7.11 -0.86 -7.04
C ALA A 490 6.92 -0.49 -5.57
N ALA A 491 6.63 0.78 -5.30
CA ALA A 491 6.25 1.29 -3.99
C ALA A 491 4.91 2.05 -4.09
N HIS A 492 3.89 1.63 -3.33
CA HIS A 492 2.53 2.18 -3.36
C HIS A 492 2.13 2.72 -1.98
N ALA A 493 1.64 3.95 -1.94
CA ALA A 493 1.06 4.60 -0.76
C ALA A 493 -0.15 5.42 -1.21
N ILE A 494 -1.12 4.77 -1.84
CA ILE A 494 -2.32 5.37 -2.42
C ILE A 494 -3.36 5.64 -1.32
N GLY A 495 -4.09 6.75 -1.43
CA GLY A 495 -5.26 7.03 -0.58
C GLY A 495 -6.55 7.14 -1.38
N GLU A 496 -7.53 6.30 -1.06
CA GLU A 496 -8.82 6.26 -1.74
C GLU A 496 -9.96 6.51 -0.75
N GLY A 497 -10.70 7.60 -0.93
CA GLY A 497 -11.87 7.92 -0.13
C GLY A 497 -13.05 7.02 -0.48
N GLY A 498 -13.82 6.60 0.53
CA GLY A 498 -15.03 5.82 0.31
C GLY A 498 -16.16 6.64 -0.29
N GLY A 499 -17.03 6.01 -1.07
CA GLY A 499 -18.24 6.66 -1.60
C GLY A 499 -19.26 6.98 -0.51
N GLY A 500 -19.99 8.08 -0.66
CA GLY A 500 -21.15 8.42 0.15
C GLY A 500 -22.32 7.47 -0.13
N GLY A 501 -23.08 7.13 0.90
CA GLY A 501 -24.25 6.26 0.78
C GLY A 501 -25.44 6.96 0.15
N ASP A 502 -26.15 6.29 -0.75
CA ASP A 502 -27.35 6.83 -1.38
C ASP A 502 -28.51 7.00 -0.38
N PHE A 503 -29.51 7.78 -0.75
CA PHE A 503 -30.80 7.84 -0.07
C PHE A 503 -31.92 7.31 -0.98
N VAL A 504 -32.64 6.30 -0.51
CA VAL A 504 -33.77 5.71 -1.24
C VAL A 504 -35.09 6.10 -0.59
N SER A 505 -35.92 6.85 -1.32
CA SER A 505 -37.26 7.24 -0.94
C SER A 505 -38.31 6.27 -1.49
N GLY A 506 -38.84 5.43 -0.61
CA GLY A 506 -39.99 4.55 -0.86
C GLY A 506 -41.32 5.15 -0.40
N THR A 507 -41.32 6.14 0.49
CA THR A 507 -42.54 6.76 1.02
C THR A 507 -42.74 8.21 0.61
N GLY A 508 -41.78 8.77 -0.15
CA GLY A 508 -41.83 10.11 -0.72
C GLY A 508 -41.28 11.20 0.21
N ILE A 509 -40.51 10.81 1.23
CA ILE A 509 -39.75 11.74 2.06
C ILE A 509 -38.42 12.03 1.36
N SER A 510 -38.06 13.31 1.24
CA SER A 510 -36.72 13.72 0.82
C SER A 510 -35.76 13.57 2.01
N GLY A 511 -34.66 12.86 1.80
CA GLY A 511 -33.60 12.67 2.80
C GLY A 511 -32.23 12.98 2.21
N ALA A 512 -31.24 13.12 3.09
CA ALA A 512 -29.88 13.47 2.70
C ALA A 512 -29.09 12.21 2.33
N PRO A 513 -28.52 12.13 1.11
CA PRO A 513 -27.46 11.19 0.80
C PRO A 513 -26.17 11.55 1.56
N GLY A 514 -25.27 10.60 1.65
CA GLY A 514 -23.96 10.76 2.29
C GLY A 514 -22.95 11.50 1.42
N GLN A 515 -21.99 12.16 2.07
CA GLN A 515 -20.85 12.80 1.43
C GLN A 515 -19.80 11.76 1.01
N GLY A 516 -19.01 12.02 -0.04
CA GLY A 516 -17.83 11.23 -0.36
C GLY A 516 -16.65 11.50 0.59
N GLY A 517 -15.83 10.48 0.84
CA GLY A 517 -14.66 10.57 1.71
C GLY A 517 -13.43 11.21 1.03
N GLU A 518 -12.55 11.86 1.81
CA GLU A 518 -11.26 12.38 1.31
C GLU A 518 -10.31 11.22 0.95
N GLY A 519 -9.65 11.30 -0.20
CA GLY A 519 -8.56 10.39 -0.57
C GLY A 519 -7.22 11.11 -0.61
N ARG A 520 -6.29 10.72 0.27
CA ARG A 520 -4.97 11.36 0.38
C ARG A 520 -3.83 10.36 0.22
N GLY A 521 -3.00 10.55 -0.81
CA GLY A 521 -1.76 9.79 -0.98
C GLY A 521 -0.75 10.00 0.17
N GLY A 522 0.03 8.96 0.42
CA GLY A 522 1.04 8.90 1.47
C GLY A 522 2.44 9.29 1.00
N THR A 523 3.46 8.61 1.51
CA THR A 523 4.85 8.74 1.05
C THR A 523 5.32 7.42 0.45
N ALA A 524 5.66 7.42 -0.83
CA ALA A 524 6.24 6.28 -1.52
C ALA A 524 7.65 6.63 -2.03
N GLY A 525 8.60 5.70 -1.93
CA GLY A 525 9.95 5.96 -2.43
C GLY A 525 10.82 4.74 -2.73
N ILE A 526 11.61 4.85 -3.80
CA ILE A 526 12.63 3.88 -4.18
C ILE A 526 13.99 4.59 -4.15
N TYR A 527 14.93 4.04 -3.37
CA TYR A 527 16.26 4.61 -3.13
C TYR A 527 17.33 3.59 -3.53
N VAL A 528 18.16 3.92 -4.50
CA VAL A 528 19.21 3.03 -5.03
C VAL A 528 20.58 3.65 -4.83
N ASN A 529 21.43 3.01 -4.03
CA ASN A 529 22.80 3.43 -3.73
C ASN A 529 23.72 2.21 -3.62
N VAL A 530 23.87 1.47 -4.72
CA VAL A 530 24.72 0.28 -4.78
C VAL A 530 26.18 0.64 -5.13
N THR A 531 27.10 -0.14 -4.58
CA THR A 531 28.53 -0.10 -4.91
C THR A 531 28.78 -0.74 -6.27
N ALA A 532 29.99 -0.62 -6.80
CA ALA A 532 30.38 -1.25 -8.07
C ALA A 532 30.30 -2.80 -8.08
N ALA A 533 30.10 -3.42 -6.92
CA ALA A 533 29.91 -4.87 -6.79
C ALA A 533 28.43 -5.30 -6.77
N GLY A 534 27.49 -4.34 -6.74
CA GLY A 534 26.05 -4.58 -6.81
C GLY A 534 25.46 -4.15 -8.15
N SER A 535 24.24 -4.61 -8.43
CA SER A 535 23.49 -4.24 -9.64
C SER A 535 21.98 -4.26 -9.40
N VAL A 536 21.25 -3.36 -10.06
CA VAL A 536 19.78 -3.37 -10.09
C VAL A 536 19.31 -3.44 -11.54
N THR A 537 18.62 -4.52 -11.88
CA THR A 537 18.03 -4.76 -13.20
C THR A 537 16.54 -5.01 -13.05
N THR A 538 15.73 -4.27 -13.79
CA THR A 538 14.27 -4.34 -13.77
C THR A 538 13.67 -4.00 -15.14
N ALA A 539 12.42 -4.37 -15.41
CA ALA A 539 11.71 -3.78 -16.53
C ALA A 539 11.18 -2.39 -16.15
N ASP A 540 10.45 -2.32 -15.04
CA ASP A 540 9.80 -1.08 -14.58
C ASP A 540 10.18 -0.70 -13.14
N LEU A 541 10.20 0.61 -12.86
CA LEU A 541 10.31 1.20 -11.52
C LEU A 541 9.10 2.11 -11.26
N ILE A 542 8.25 1.79 -10.31
CA ILE A 542 6.98 2.52 -10.10
C ILE A 542 6.91 3.02 -8.66
N VAL A 543 6.63 4.31 -8.49
CA VAL A 543 6.38 4.90 -7.18
C VAL A 543 5.05 5.63 -7.26
N ASP A 544 4.05 5.19 -6.51
CA ASP A 544 2.69 5.74 -6.55
C ASP A 544 2.26 6.20 -5.16
N ALA A 545 1.89 7.47 -5.07
CA ALA A 545 1.32 8.11 -3.90
C ALA A 545 0.11 8.97 -4.32
N SER A 546 -0.73 8.47 -5.22
CA SER A 546 -1.95 9.15 -5.66
C SER A 546 -3.01 9.27 -4.56
N GLY A 547 -3.91 10.25 -4.71
CA GLY A 547 -5.07 10.44 -3.84
C GLY A 547 -6.36 10.61 -4.63
N SER A 548 -7.39 9.83 -4.34
CA SER A 548 -8.69 9.88 -5.01
C SER A 548 -9.83 10.02 -4.03
N GLY A 549 -10.59 11.11 -4.10
CA GLY A 549 -11.80 11.30 -3.30
C GLY A 549 -12.92 10.35 -3.73
N GLY A 550 -13.79 9.97 -2.78
CA GLY A 550 -14.97 9.16 -3.08
C GLY A 550 -16.12 9.99 -3.66
N GLY A 551 -16.98 9.37 -4.48
CA GLY A 551 -18.18 10.04 -5.00
C GLY A 551 -19.19 10.36 -3.90
N GLY A 552 -19.97 11.43 -4.07
CA GLY A 552 -21.11 11.73 -3.20
C GLY A 552 -22.32 10.84 -3.50
N GLY A 553 -23.12 10.54 -2.47
CA GLY A 553 -24.31 9.70 -2.60
C GLY A 553 -25.44 10.37 -3.36
N GLU A 554 -26.29 9.57 -4.00
CA GLU A 554 -27.42 10.02 -4.81
C GLU A 554 -28.77 9.88 -4.10
N TYR A 555 -29.77 10.59 -4.61
CA TYR A 555 -31.16 10.44 -4.19
C TYR A 555 -32.00 9.74 -5.26
N TYR A 556 -32.68 8.68 -4.81
CA TYR A 556 -33.62 7.90 -5.61
C TYR A 556 -35.02 7.98 -5.03
N SER A 557 -36.02 8.32 -5.86
CA SER A 557 -37.43 8.28 -5.48
C SER A 557 -38.22 7.37 -6.40
N PHE A 558 -38.98 6.43 -5.81
CA PHE A 558 -39.93 5.60 -6.56
C PHE A 558 -41.34 6.22 -6.65
N ASN A 559 -41.52 7.41 -6.07
CA ASN A 559 -42.81 8.08 -6.05
C ASN A 559 -42.98 9.00 -7.27
N SER A 560 -44.15 8.94 -7.90
CA SER A 560 -44.49 9.70 -9.11
C SER A 560 -44.89 11.17 -8.85
N GLY A 561 -44.47 11.75 -7.72
CA GLY A 561 -44.77 13.15 -7.34
C GLY A 561 -43.49 13.97 -7.19
N PRO A 562 -43.57 15.31 -7.23
CA PRO A 562 -42.41 16.16 -6.96
C PRO A 562 -41.85 15.84 -5.57
N SER A 563 -40.52 15.76 -5.46
CA SER A 563 -39.85 15.71 -4.17
C SER A 563 -40.29 16.95 -3.38
N ALA A 564 -41.00 16.74 -2.28
CA ALA A 564 -41.35 17.83 -1.37
C ALA A 564 -40.14 18.13 -0.47
N GLY A 565 -39.05 18.63 -1.05
CA GLY A 565 -37.79 18.87 -0.34
C GLY A 565 -36.83 19.74 -1.14
N GLY A 566 -35.95 20.48 -0.46
CA GLY A 566 -34.85 21.24 -1.08
C GLY A 566 -33.51 20.51 -0.94
N GLY A 567 -33.55 19.17 -0.97
CA GLY A 567 -32.42 18.32 -0.67
C GLY A 567 -31.29 18.50 -1.67
N VAL A 568 -30.08 18.15 -1.23
CA VAL A 568 -28.84 18.30 -1.99
C VAL A 568 -28.20 16.93 -2.07
N GLY A 569 -27.68 16.57 -3.24
CA GLY A 569 -26.91 15.34 -3.38
C GLY A 569 -25.64 15.39 -2.52
N GLY A 570 -25.05 14.22 -2.28
CA GLY A 570 -23.76 14.15 -1.60
C GLY A 570 -22.72 14.96 -2.38
N ARG A 571 -21.90 15.74 -1.69
CA ARG A 571 -20.68 16.33 -2.22
C ARG A 571 -19.65 15.23 -2.44
N GLY A 572 -18.92 15.30 -3.54
CA GLY A 572 -17.75 14.47 -3.76
C GLY A 572 -16.60 14.77 -2.80
N GLY A 573 -15.83 13.75 -2.45
CA GLY A 573 -14.66 13.85 -1.59
C GLY A 573 -13.47 14.53 -2.29
N ASP A 574 -12.65 15.25 -1.53
CA ASP A 574 -11.44 15.87 -2.08
C ASP A 574 -10.33 14.82 -2.31
N GLY A 575 -9.60 14.92 -3.42
CA GLY A 575 -8.41 14.13 -3.74
C GLY A 575 -7.11 14.91 -3.49
N VAL A 576 -6.14 14.30 -2.81
CA VAL A 576 -4.86 14.94 -2.48
C VAL A 576 -3.70 13.98 -2.78
N GLY A 577 -2.85 14.32 -3.74
CA GLY A 577 -1.64 13.55 -4.03
C GLY A 577 -0.61 13.64 -2.89
N GLY A 578 0.14 12.56 -2.70
CA GLY A 578 1.19 12.41 -1.69
C GLY A 578 2.58 12.79 -2.20
N THR A 579 3.61 12.07 -1.76
CA THR A 579 4.99 12.24 -2.23
C THR A 579 5.53 10.94 -2.81
N ALA A 580 5.89 10.96 -4.09
CA ALA A 580 6.54 9.86 -4.80
C ALA A 580 8.00 10.23 -5.14
N THR A 581 8.97 9.44 -4.67
CA THR A 581 10.41 9.72 -4.87
C THR A 581 11.16 8.55 -5.49
N ILE A 582 11.88 8.80 -6.58
CA ILE A 582 12.92 7.90 -7.11
C ILE A 582 14.28 8.57 -6.87
N ALA A 583 15.15 7.96 -6.07
CA ALA A 583 16.47 8.48 -5.78
C ALA A 583 17.55 7.50 -6.26
N LEU A 584 18.42 7.96 -7.16
CA LEU A 584 19.45 7.16 -7.81
C LEU A 584 20.84 7.75 -7.50
N ALA A 585 21.61 7.04 -6.69
CA ALA A 585 23.03 7.26 -6.45
C ALA A 585 23.92 6.16 -7.07
N ALA A 586 23.31 5.20 -7.76
CA ALA A 586 23.96 4.18 -8.58
C ALA A 586 23.12 3.89 -9.85
N PRO A 587 23.74 3.43 -10.95
CA PRO A 587 23.01 3.11 -12.18
C PRO A 587 21.97 1.99 -11.97
N VAL A 588 20.80 2.15 -12.61
CA VAL A 588 19.75 1.13 -12.69
C VAL A 588 19.55 0.76 -14.15
N THR A 589 19.48 -0.53 -14.46
CA THR A 589 19.11 -1.00 -15.80
C THR A 589 17.61 -1.26 -15.85
N ALA A 590 16.84 -0.24 -16.25
CA ALA A 590 15.40 -0.35 -16.51
C ALA A 590 15.16 -0.59 -18.01
N SER A 591 14.49 -1.67 -18.40
CA SER A 591 14.25 -1.96 -19.83
C SER A 591 13.05 -1.23 -20.43
N ASN A 592 12.11 -0.76 -19.60
CA ASN A 592 10.87 -0.09 -20.02
C ASN A 592 10.82 1.34 -19.47
N GLN A 593 10.13 1.58 -18.35
CA GLN A 593 9.91 2.92 -17.81
C GLN A 593 10.20 3.01 -16.31
N MET A 594 10.54 4.21 -15.85
CA MET A 594 10.44 4.55 -14.43
C MET A 594 9.40 5.64 -14.25
N GLN A 595 8.58 5.56 -13.21
CA GLN A 595 7.44 6.45 -13.00
C GLN A 595 7.34 6.86 -11.53
N ALA A 596 7.13 8.15 -11.30
CA ALA A 596 6.76 8.71 -10.01
C ALA A 596 5.39 9.39 -10.15
N VAL A 597 4.41 8.93 -9.39
CA VAL A 597 3.00 9.28 -9.50
C VAL A 597 2.52 9.83 -8.16
N ALA A 598 1.98 11.03 -8.17
CA ALA A 598 1.33 11.68 -7.03
C ALA A 598 0.14 12.52 -7.53
N GLN A 599 -0.69 11.92 -8.38
CA GLN A 599 -1.88 12.56 -8.95
C GLN A 599 -2.99 12.74 -7.91
N ALA A 600 -3.95 13.61 -8.23
CA ALA A 600 -5.14 13.81 -7.43
C ALA A 600 -6.42 13.79 -8.27
N LEU A 601 -7.45 13.10 -7.79
CA LEU A 601 -8.77 13.07 -8.39
C LEU A 601 -9.82 13.41 -7.32
N GLY A 602 -10.64 14.43 -7.57
CA GLY A 602 -11.81 14.73 -6.76
C GLY A 602 -12.95 13.79 -7.11
N GLY A 603 -13.74 13.39 -6.12
CA GLY A 603 -14.94 12.59 -6.36
C GLY A 603 -16.07 13.42 -6.96
N ASP A 604 -16.94 12.80 -7.72
CA ASP A 604 -18.10 13.49 -8.31
C ASP A 604 -19.18 13.78 -7.25
N GLY A 605 -19.95 14.85 -7.46
CA GLY A 605 -21.14 15.15 -6.66
C GLY A 605 -22.32 14.28 -7.05
N GLY A 606 -23.09 13.83 -6.07
CA GLY A 606 -24.31 13.04 -6.26
C GLY A 606 -25.50 13.88 -6.70
N SER A 607 -26.51 13.23 -7.27
CA SER A 607 -27.74 13.88 -7.74
C SER A 607 -28.82 13.94 -6.65
N HIS A 608 -29.56 15.05 -6.60
CA HIS A 608 -30.81 15.24 -5.82
C HIS A 608 -31.58 16.39 -6.50
N ASP A 609 -32.73 16.82 -5.98
CA ASP A 609 -33.38 18.11 -6.31
C ASP A 609 -32.36 19.22 -6.61
N ARG A 610 -31.38 19.42 -5.73
CA ARG A 610 -30.14 20.14 -6.07
C ARG A 610 -28.97 19.18 -6.17
N GLY A 611 -28.14 19.32 -7.20
CA GLY A 611 -26.92 18.55 -7.33
C GLY A 611 -25.93 18.84 -6.20
N GLY A 612 -25.20 17.81 -5.76
CA GLY A 612 -24.06 17.96 -4.87
C GLY A 612 -22.86 18.54 -5.61
N ASP A 613 -22.01 19.30 -4.92
CA ASP A 613 -20.78 19.82 -5.53
C ASP A 613 -19.75 18.70 -5.75
N GLY A 614 -18.91 18.82 -6.78
CA GLY A 614 -17.76 17.96 -6.98
C GLY A 614 -16.66 18.19 -5.94
N GLY A 615 -15.83 17.17 -5.71
CA GLY A 615 -14.65 17.23 -4.87
C GLY A 615 -13.49 17.96 -5.53
N ASN A 616 -12.68 18.68 -4.76
CA ASN A 616 -11.47 19.33 -5.28
C ASN A 616 -10.33 18.33 -5.45
N ALA A 617 -9.34 18.66 -6.28
CA ALA A 617 -8.12 17.88 -6.45
C ALA A 617 -6.85 18.72 -6.28
N PHE A 618 -5.90 18.19 -5.51
CA PHE A 618 -4.60 18.83 -5.25
C PHE A 618 -3.47 17.84 -5.53
N GLY A 619 -2.76 18.00 -6.64
CA GLY A 619 -1.64 17.14 -6.99
C GLY A 619 -0.50 17.19 -5.95
N GLY A 620 0.20 16.08 -5.80
CA GLY A 620 1.27 15.91 -4.83
C GLY A 620 2.65 16.28 -5.38
N THR A 621 3.70 15.63 -4.86
CA THR A 621 5.07 15.79 -5.36
C THR A 621 5.56 14.48 -5.96
N ALA A 622 5.93 14.48 -7.24
CA ALA A 622 6.67 13.38 -7.86
C ALA A 622 8.08 13.87 -8.18
N GLN A 623 9.11 13.16 -7.72
CA GLN A 623 10.49 13.62 -7.89
C GLN A 623 11.48 12.52 -8.22
N ALA A 624 12.47 12.87 -9.05
CA ALA A 624 13.65 12.07 -9.33
C ALA A 624 14.90 12.82 -8.87
N ILE A 625 15.73 12.17 -8.08
CA ILE A 625 16.97 12.74 -7.54
C ILE A 625 18.14 11.86 -7.97
N VAL A 626 19.01 12.39 -8.84
CA VAL A 626 20.19 11.67 -9.36
C VAL A 626 21.44 12.27 -8.72
N THR A 627 22.21 11.46 -7.99
CA THR A 627 23.38 11.92 -7.24
C THR A 627 24.66 11.24 -7.73
N GLY A 628 25.60 12.03 -8.27
CA GLY A 628 26.96 11.57 -8.57
C GLY A 628 27.08 10.51 -9.69
N ILE A 629 26.03 10.26 -10.47
CA ILE A 629 25.99 9.29 -11.57
C ILE A 629 25.39 9.90 -12.84
N ASP A 630 25.71 9.33 -14.01
CA ASP A 630 24.97 9.59 -15.24
C ASP A 630 23.80 8.60 -15.38
N ALA A 631 22.58 9.08 -15.18
CA ALA A 631 21.35 8.30 -15.34
C ALA A 631 20.85 8.26 -16.80
N GLY A 632 21.48 8.99 -17.73
CA GLY A 632 21.05 9.05 -19.12
C GLY A 632 19.81 9.91 -19.39
N THR A 633 19.14 9.67 -20.53
CA THR A 633 17.99 10.46 -21.01
C THR A 633 16.65 9.77 -20.71
N GLY A 634 15.68 10.56 -20.25
CA GLY A 634 14.29 10.15 -20.04
C GLY A 634 14.08 9.02 -19.03
N PRO A 635 14.85 8.90 -17.92
CA PRO A 635 14.67 7.77 -17.03
C PRO A 635 13.29 7.76 -16.36
N VAL A 636 12.70 8.92 -16.04
CA VAL A 636 11.54 9.01 -15.16
C VAL A 636 10.40 9.85 -15.74
N TYR A 637 9.17 9.31 -15.68
CA TYR A 637 7.91 10.03 -15.92
C TYR A 637 7.31 10.50 -14.59
N PHE A 638 6.81 11.73 -14.57
CA PHE A 638 6.23 12.39 -13.42
C PHE A 638 4.75 12.67 -13.67
N HIS A 639 3.89 12.06 -12.88
CA HIS A 639 2.44 12.24 -12.95
C HIS A 639 1.96 12.93 -11.68
N VAL A 640 1.65 14.22 -11.76
CA VAL A 640 1.17 15.03 -10.63
C VAL A 640 -0.03 15.89 -11.01
N GLY A 641 -0.67 15.60 -12.15
CA GLY A 641 -1.89 16.26 -12.57
C GLY A 641 -3.01 16.12 -11.53
N ALA A 642 -3.94 17.07 -11.60
CA ALA A 642 -5.12 17.10 -10.73
C ALA A 642 -6.39 17.25 -11.56
N GLN A 643 -7.44 16.52 -11.20
CA GLN A 643 -8.75 16.63 -11.81
C GLN A 643 -9.84 16.78 -10.74
N GLY A 644 -10.55 17.90 -10.74
CA GLY A 644 -11.70 18.12 -9.87
C GLY A 644 -12.87 17.23 -10.31
N GLY A 645 -13.67 16.78 -9.34
CA GLY A 645 -14.87 16.00 -9.63
C GLY A 645 -15.96 16.85 -10.25
N ASP A 646 -16.83 16.23 -11.05
CA ASP A 646 -17.97 16.91 -11.65
C ASP A 646 -19.05 17.20 -10.59
N GLY A 647 -19.79 18.29 -10.77
CA GLY A 647 -20.96 18.58 -9.96
C GLY A 647 -22.15 17.70 -10.36
N GLY A 648 -22.92 17.25 -9.37
CA GLY A 648 -24.12 16.42 -9.60
C GLY A 648 -25.23 17.19 -10.31
N ASP A 649 -26.11 16.48 -11.01
CA ASP A 649 -27.27 17.09 -11.66
C ASP A 649 -28.38 17.39 -10.63
N GLY A 650 -29.04 18.54 -10.82
CA GLY A 650 -30.29 18.84 -10.12
C GLY A 650 -31.45 18.14 -10.78
N GLN A 651 -32.25 17.38 -10.05
CA GLN A 651 -33.46 16.72 -10.59
C GLN A 651 -34.66 17.68 -10.67
N ASP A 652 -34.77 18.61 -9.71
CA ASP A 652 -35.83 19.62 -9.62
C ASP A 652 -35.30 20.90 -8.94
N GLY A 653 -34.15 21.36 -9.43
CA GLY A 653 -33.36 22.41 -8.81
C GLY A 653 -32.03 22.61 -9.53
N ILE A 654 -31.16 23.41 -8.93
CA ILE A 654 -29.89 23.80 -9.55
C ILE A 654 -28.91 22.63 -9.62
N GLY A 655 -28.07 22.62 -10.65
CA GLY A 655 -26.93 21.71 -10.71
C GLY A 655 -25.85 22.06 -9.68
N GLY A 656 -25.08 21.05 -9.26
CA GLY A 656 -23.94 21.21 -8.36
C GLY A 656 -22.75 21.86 -9.06
N SER A 657 -21.88 22.52 -8.30
CA SER A 657 -20.66 23.12 -8.87
C SER A 657 -19.59 22.05 -9.10
N GLY A 658 -18.80 22.17 -10.15
CA GLY A 658 -17.61 21.33 -10.35
C GLY A 658 -16.51 21.65 -9.34
N GLY A 659 -15.69 20.65 -9.00
CA GLY A 659 -14.57 20.78 -8.09
C GLY A 659 -13.36 21.50 -8.71
N ASN A 660 -12.60 22.23 -7.90
CA ASN A 660 -11.38 22.91 -8.38
C ASN A 660 -10.20 21.94 -8.45
N ALA A 661 -9.24 22.19 -9.35
CA ALA A 661 -8.02 21.40 -9.47
C ALA A 661 -6.75 22.24 -9.50
N ILE A 662 -5.75 21.80 -8.74
CA ILE A 662 -4.41 22.38 -8.75
C ILE A 662 -3.40 21.26 -8.97
N GLY A 663 -2.67 21.31 -10.08
CA GLY A 663 -1.59 20.36 -10.36
C GLY A 663 -0.47 20.41 -9.32
N GLY A 664 0.22 19.30 -9.14
CA GLY A 664 1.29 19.13 -8.15
C GLY A 664 2.67 19.58 -8.63
N THR A 665 3.72 19.15 -7.95
CA THR A 665 5.11 19.45 -8.29
C THR A 665 5.80 18.23 -8.89
N ALA A 666 6.22 18.33 -10.16
CA ALA A 666 7.09 17.36 -10.81
C ALA A 666 8.53 17.87 -10.78
N ARG A 667 9.43 17.16 -10.10
CA ARG A 667 10.83 17.59 -9.90
C ARG A 667 11.83 16.62 -10.50
N ALA A 668 12.69 17.13 -11.39
CA ALA A 668 13.90 16.44 -11.80
C ALA A 668 15.12 17.16 -11.21
N GLN A 669 15.91 16.45 -10.40
CA GLN A 669 17.09 17.00 -9.73
C GLN A 669 18.33 16.17 -10.03
N ALA A 670 19.42 16.85 -10.40
CA ALA A 670 20.77 16.29 -10.46
C ALA A 670 21.66 16.96 -9.40
N ASP A 671 22.41 16.16 -8.64
CA ASP A 671 23.31 16.63 -7.59
C ASP A 671 24.70 15.97 -7.63
N GLY A 672 25.71 16.73 -7.22
CA GLY A 672 27.08 16.28 -7.11
C GLY A 672 27.83 16.15 -8.44
N ALA A 673 29.16 16.21 -8.36
CA ALA A 673 30.02 16.03 -9.52
C ALA A 673 29.80 14.64 -10.15
N GLY A 674 29.52 14.62 -11.46
CA GLY A 674 29.17 13.39 -12.18
C GLY A 674 27.66 13.08 -12.23
N GLY A 675 26.85 13.77 -11.43
CA GLY A 675 25.39 13.73 -11.55
C GLY A 675 24.92 14.25 -12.90
N ARG A 676 24.26 13.40 -13.70
CA ARG A 676 23.70 13.75 -14.99
C ARG A 676 22.34 13.09 -15.22
N ILE A 677 21.36 13.88 -15.66
CA ILE A 677 20.03 13.41 -16.08
C ILE A 677 19.55 14.25 -17.28
N ALA A 678 18.79 13.67 -18.20
CA ALA A 678 18.06 14.42 -19.22
C ALA A 678 16.56 14.15 -19.18
N VAL A 679 15.76 15.17 -19.46
CA VAL A 679 14.28 15.14 -19.41
C VAL A 679 13.68 15.74 -20.69
N THR A 680 12.47 15.33 -21.04
CA THR A 680 11.66 15.83 -22.18
C THR A 680 10.28 16.28 -21.72
N ALA A 681 9.49 16.88 -22.63
CA ALA A 681 8.13 17.33 -22.38
C ALA A 681 7.22 16.23 -21.81
N GLY A 682 7.21 15.06 -22.46
CA GLY A 682 6.41 13.91 -22.11
C GLY A 682 6.81 13.23 -20.81
N ASN A 683 7.92 13.62 -20.18
CA ASN A 683 8.19 13.21 -18.81
C ASN A 683 7.29 13.91 -17.79
N PHE A 684 6.61 15.01 -18.13
CA PHE A 684 5.84 15.79 -17.17
C PHE A 684 4.35 15.77 -17.50
N SER A 685 3.54 15.34 -16.53
CA SER A 685 2.08 15.52 -16.52
C SER A 685 1.71 16.30 -15.25
N THR A 686 1.54 17.62 -15.41
CA THR A 686 1.37 18.58 -14.30
C THR A 686 0.08 19.38 -14.38
N ASP A 687 -0.81 19.09 -15.34
CA ASP A 687 -1.96 19.95 -15.63
C ASP A 687 -3.03 19.87 -14.54
N GLY A 688 -3.78 20.96 -14.37
CA GLY A 688 -4.93 21.03 -13.46
C GLY A 688 -6.23 21.22 -14.24
N HIS A 689 -7.15 20.26 -14.11
CA HIS A 689 -8.46 20.26 -14.77
C HIS A 689 -9.59 20.45 -13.76
N GLY A 690 -10.26 21.59 -13.78
CA GLY A 690 -11.46 21.79 -12.98
C GLY A 690 -12.60 20.89 -13.45
N GLY A 691 -13.44 20.43 -12.52
CA GLY A 691 -14.61 19.62 -12.81
C GLY A 691 -15.73 20.43 -13.47
N SER A 692 -16.60 19.76 -14.21
CA SER A 692 -17.75 20.36 -14.88
C SER A 692 -18.85 20.69 -13.87
N GLY A 693 -19.62 21.75 -14.12
CA GLY A 693 -20.85 22.02 -13.37
C GLY A 693 -21.98 21.09 -13.79
N GLY A 694 -22.79 20.63 -12.84
CA GLY A 694 -23.97 19.82 -13.09
C GLY A 694 -25.08 20.59 -13.78
N SER A 695 -25.97 19.91 -14.49
CA SER A 695 -27.14 20.51 -15.13
C SER A 695 -28.22 20.84 -14.10
N GLY A 696 -28.95 21.93 -14.33
CA GLY A 696 -30.20 22.20 -13.63
C GLY A 696 -31.32 21.32 -14.16
N GLY A 697 -32.25 20.93 -13.30
CA GLY A 697 -33.44 20.15 -13.68
C GLY A 697 -34.73 20.81 -13.24
N LEU A 698 -35.79 20.59 -13.99
CA LEU A 698 -37.14 21.02 -13.64
C LEU A 698 -38.08 19.82 -13.78
N SER A 699 -38.83 19.53 -12.71
CA SER A 699 -39.80 18.43 -12.70
C SER A 699 -40.90 18.64 -13.75
N PHE A 700 -41.29 17.56 -14.42
CA PHE A 700 -42.39 17.57 -15.39
C PHE A 700 -43.74 18.00 -14.78
N MET A 701 -43.91 17.87 -13.46
CA MET A 701 -45.12 18.28 -12.75
C MET A 701 -45.04 19.69 -12.16
N ALA A 702 -43.94 20.42 -12.40
CA ALA A 702 -43.81 21.81 -11.98
C ALA A 702 -44.90 22.66 -12.67
N VAL A 703 -45.68 23.41 -11.89
CA VAL A 703 -46.68 24.36 -12.39
C VAL A 703 -46.35 25.76 -11.86
N ASP A 704 -46.58 26.78 -12.68
CA ASP A 704 -46.38 28.20 -12.34
C ASP A 704 -44.94 28.58 -11.93
N VAL A 705 -43.93 27.84 -12.41
CA VAL A 705 -42.52 28.23 -12.24
C VAL A 705 -42.18 29.33 -13.25
N ALA A 706 -41.83 30.52 -12.75
CA ALA A 706 -41.51 31.67 -13.59
C ALA A 706 -40.16 31.52 -14.32
N VAL A 707 -39.15 30.98 -13.64
CA VAL A 707 -37.78 30.80 -14.15
C VAL A 707 -37.30 29.41 -13.76
N ALA A 708 -36.81 28.63 -14.73
CA ALA A 708 -36.27 27.29 -14.46
C ALA A 708 -34.95 27.34 -13.68
N PRO A 709 -34.55 26.24 -13.02
CA PRO A 709 -33.27 26.17 -12.32
C PRO A 709 -32.05 26.30 -13.24
N ALA A 710 -31.01 26.94 -12.71
CA ALA A 710 -29.76 27.16 -13.41
C ALA A 710 -28.83 25.94 -13.36
N GLY A 711 -27.90 25.86 -14.31
CA GLY A 711 -26.77 24.94 -14.25
C GLY A 711 -25.75 25.36 -13.19
N GLY A 712 -24.97 24.40 -12.70
CA GLY A 712 -23.87 24.62 -11.77
C GLY A 712 -22.66 25.26 -12.45
N ARG A 713 -21.81 25.94 -11.69
CA ARG A 713 -20.57 26.54 -12.21
C ARG A 713 -19.48 25.47 -12.39
N GLY A 714 -18.67 25.60 -13.44
CA GLY A 714 -17.45 24.79 -13.60
C GLY A 714 -16.34 25.16 -12.60
N GLY A 715 -15.56 24.17 -12.18
CA GLY A 715 -14.45 24.34 -11.23
C GLY A 715 -13.23 25.01 -11.86
N ASP A 716 -12.45 25.74 -11.07
CA ASP A 716 -11.24 26.40 -11.54
C ASP A 716 -10.09 25.39 -11.72
N GLY A 717 -9.33 25.49 -12.82
CA GLY A 717 -8.18 24.65 -13.12
C GLY A 717 -6.87 25.43 -13.12
N THR A 718 -5.90 24.99 -12.32
CA THR A 718 -4.57 25.61 -12.21
C THR A 718 -3.47 24.59 -12.48
N GLY A 719 -2.60 24.88 -13.45
CA GLY A 719 -1.44 24.03 -13.74
C GLY A 719 -0.49 23.91 -12.55
N GLY A 720 0.20 22.77 -12.44
CA GLY A 720 1.19 22.48 -11.42
C GLY A 720 2.56 23.11 -11.67
N THR A 721 3.58 22.61 -10.98
CA THR A 721 4.96 23.08 -11.07
C THR A 721 5.85 22.02 -11.74
N ILE A 722 6.54 22.41 -12.81
CA ILE A 722 7.71 21.69 -13.31
C ILE A 722 8.94 22.32 -12.67
N GLU A 723 9.71 21.55 -11.91
CA GLU A 723 10.97 21.99 -11.29
C GLU A 723 12.16 21.18 -11.82
N ILE A 724 13.11 21.88 -12.42
CA ILE A 724 14.31 21.29 -12.99
C ILE A 724 15.52 21.89 -12.28
N ALA A 725 16.30 21.07 -11.59
CA ALA A 725 17.37 21.52 -10.71
C ALA A 725 18.70 20.80 -10.95
N ALA A 726 19.80 21.56 -11.01
CA ALA A 726 21.17 21.03 -11.00
C ALA A 726 22.01 21.71 -9.92
N SER A 727 22.67 20.92 -9.07
CA SER A 727 23.50 21.43 -7.97
C SER A 727 24.90 20.80 -7.89
N ASN A 728 25.82 21.49 -7.23
CA ASN A 728 27.13 20.95 -6.82
C ASN A 728 27.95 20.30 -7.95
N GLY A 729 27.96 20.91 -9.14
CA GLY A 729 28.71 20.44 -10.31
C GLY A 729 27.96 19.43 -11.18
N ALA A 730 26.70 19.12 -10.88
CA ALA A 730 25.85 18.26 -11.70
C ALA A 730 25.40 18.95 -13.00
N GLN A 731 24.98 18.15 -13.97
CA GLN A 731 24.46 18.59 -15.27
C GLN A 731 23.05 18.05 -15.49
N LEU A 732 22.13 18.90 -15.94
CA LEU A 732 20.78 18.49 -16.33
C LEU A 732 20.49 18.98 -17.74
N PHE A 733 20.01 18.09 -18.60
CA PHE A 733 19.66 18.39 -19.99
C PHE A 733 18.14 18.40 -20.21
N ILE A 734 17.65 19.39 -20.95
CA ILE A 734 16.27 19.47 -21.42
C ILE A 734 16.28 19.07 -22.90
N ASP A 735 15.87 17.84 -23.19
CA ASP A 735 15.90 17.22 -24.51
C ASP A 735 14.56 17.39 -25.26
N SER A 736 14.60 17.21 -26.58
CA SER A 736 13.41 17.24 -27.44
C SER A 736 12.91 15.84 -27.75
N GLU A 737 11.62 15.71 -28.03
CA GLU A 737 11.00 14.43 -28.38
C GLU A 737 11.02 14.20 -29.88
N SER A 738 11.56 13.06 -30.31
CA SER A 738 11.52 12.69 -31.72
C SER A 738 10.07 12.53 -32.20
N PRO A 739 9.68 13.12 -33.36
CA PRO A 739 10.54 13.74 -34.39
C PRO A 739 10.71 15.27 -34.26
N SER A 740 10.14 15.90 -33.23
CA SER A 740 10.24 17.35 -33.04
C SER A 740 11.66 17.75 -32.61
N PRO A 741 12.28 18.75 -33.25
CA PRO A 741 13.52 19.34 -32.75
C PRO A 741 13.29 20.30 -31.57
N THR A 742 12.04 20.65 -31.27
CA THR A 742 11.68 21.57 -30.18
C THR A 742 11.53 20.79 -28.87
N ALA A 743 12.23 21.22 -27.83
CA ALA A 743 11.92 20.80 -26.46
C ALA A 743 10.81 21.70 -25.92
N PHE A 744 9.77 21.11 -25.35
CA PHE A 744 8.62 21.83 -24.80
C PHE A 744 8.54 21.59 -23.30
N LEU A 745 8.26 22.63 -22.52
CA LEU A 745 7.88 22.52 -21.12
C LEU A 745 6.58 23.30 -20.93
N GLY A 746 5.53 22.61 -20.49
CA GLY A 746 4.23 23.22 -20.29
C GLY A 746 3.56 22.76 -19.01
N SER A 747 2.93 23.69 -18.33
CA SER A 747 2.05 23.40 -17.19
C SER A 747 0.80 24.27 -17.33
N LEU A 748 -0.31 23.62 -17.65
CA LEU A 748 -1.53 24.28 -18.11
C LEU A 748 -2.66 24.11 -17.09
N GLY A 749 -3.49 25.13 -16.96
CA GLY A 749 -4.75 25.06 -16.21
C GLY A 749 -5.93 25.08 -17.16
N TYR A 750 -6.84 24.14 -16.96
CA TYR A 750 -8.07 23.97 -17.72
C TYR A 750 -9.25 24.14 -16.77
N GLY A 751 -9.98 25.24 -16.90
CA GLY A 751 -11.24 25.43 -16.18
C GLY A 751 -12.30 24.44 -16.65
N GLY A 752 -13.14 24.01 -15.71
CA GLY A 752 -14.29 23.15 -15.98
C GLY A 752 -15.38 23.89 -16.75
N SER A 753 -16.20 23.14 -17.47
CA SER A 753 -17.34 23.71 -18.19
C SER A 753 -18.47 24.07 -17.23
N GLY A 754 -19.24 25.10 -17.58
CA GLY A 754 -20.48 25.41 -16.87
C GLY A 754 -21.60 24.43 -17.21
N GLY A 755 -22.46 24.12 -16.24
CA GLY A 755 -23.61 23.24 -16.40
C GLY A 755 -24.74 23.88 -17.20
N ARG A 756 -25.60 23.06 -17.80
CA ARG A 756 -26.73 23.56 -18.60
C ARG A 756 -27.90 24.02 -17.71
N GLY A 757 -28.52 25.15 -18.06
CA GLY A 757 -29.79 25.58 -17.44
C GLY A 757 -30.98 24.74 -17.90
N SER A 758 -31.94 24.48 -17.02
CA SER A 758 -33.13 23.67 -17.37
C SER A 758 -34.07 24.41 -18.30
N SER A 759 -34.73 23.70 -19.23
CA SER A 759 -35.85 24.26 -19.98
C SER A 759 -37.12 24.32 -19.13
N ASN A 760 -37.99 25.30 -19.41
CA ASN A 760 -39.26 25.51 -18.72
C ASN A 760 -40.42 25.68 -19.70
N PHE A 761 -41.24 24.64 -19.83
CA PHE A 761 -42.45 24.65 -20.66
C PHE A 761 -43.74 24.56 -19.82
N SER A 762 -43.66 24.82 -18.52
CA SER A 762 -44.76 24.64 -17.55
C SER A 762 -45.92 25.65 -17.68
N GLY A 763 -45.79 26.66 -18.55
CA GLY A 763 -46.82 27.66 -18.81
C GLY A 763 -46.41 28.67 -19.89
N PRO A 764 -47.32 29.54 -20.38
CA PRO A 764 -47.07 30.44 -21.51
C PRO A 764 -46.04 31.54 -21.24
N THR A 765 -45.66 31.75 -19.97
CA THR A 765 -44.67 32.76 -19.55
C THR A 765 -43.41 32.15 -18.92
N GLY A 766 -43.22 30.83 -19.01
CA GLY A 766 -42.05 30.17 -18.41
C GLY A 766 -40.74 30.60 -19.09
N ILE A 767 -39.77 31.05 -18.29
CA ILE A 767 -38.41 31.39 -18.75
C ILE A 767 -37.50 30.20 -18.44
N GLY A 768 -36.63 29.84 -19.39
CA GLY A 768 -35.58 28.83 -19.15
C GLY A 768 -34.58 29.26 -18.09
N GLY A 769 -33.89 28.30 -17.48
CA GLY A 769 -32.87 28.56 -16.47
C GLY A 769 -31.56 29.06 -17.07
N ASP A 770 -30.78 29.77 -16.28
CA ASP A 770 -29.48 30.28 -16.71
C ASP A 770 -28.46 29.12 -16.83
N GLY A 771 -27.57 29.20 -17.81
CA GLY A 771 -26.40 28.33 -17.87
C GLY A 771 -25.40 28.69 -16.77
N GLY A 772 -24.64 27.70 -16.32
CA GLY A 772 -23.58 27.91 -15.34
C GLY A 772 -22.35 28.59 -15.95
N ASP A 773 -21.65 29.37 -15.15
CA ASP A 773 -20.38 29.99 -15.55
C ASP A 773 -19.29 28.91 -15.75
N SER A 774 -18.31 29.18 -16.62
CA SER A 774 -17.13 28.33 -16.73
C SER A 774 -16.20 28.51 -15.53
N GLY A 775 -15.26 27.57 -15.34
CA GLY A 775 -14.20 27.67 -14.36
C GLY A 775 -13.00 28.48 -14.85
N ALA A 776 -12.32 29.20 -13.97
CA ALA A 776 -11.14 29.98 -14.31
C ALA A 776 -9.98 29.06 -14.72
N SER A 777 -9.19 29.53 -15.69
CA SER A 777 -8.10 28.75 -16.26
C SER A 777 -6.76 29.45 -16.02
N ASN A 778 -5.94 28.88 -15.14
CA ASN A 778 -4.70 29.50 -14.67
C ASN A 778 -3.47 28.68 -15.07
N GLY A 779 -2.53 29.28 -15.79
CA GLY A 779 -1.26 28.63 -16.12
C GLY A 779 -0.45 28.26 -14.87
N GLY A 780 0.34 27.19 -14.97
CA GLY A 780 1.17 26.70 -13.87
C GLY A 780 2.52 27.40 -13.74
N THR A 781 3.49 26.69 -13.16
CA THR A 781 4.85 27.17 -12.96
C THR A 781 5.88 26.30 -13.66
N VAL A 782 6.86 26.93 -14.33
CA VAL A 782 8.09 26.27 -14.77
C VAL A 782 9.27 26.92 -14.08
N ARG A 783 10.07 26.12 -13.37
CA ARG A 783 11.21 26.58 -12.58
C ARG A 783 12.49 25.86 -12.98
N LEU A 784 13.49 26.62 -13.44
CA LEU A 784 14.83 26.14 -13.76
C LEU A 784 15.82 26.66 -12.72
N ILE A 785 16.57 25.77 -12.07
CA ILE A 785 17.47 26.10 -10.96
C ILE A 785 18.85 25.51 -11.22
N ALA A 786 19.87 26.35 -11.23
CA ALA A 786 21.26 25.93 -11.24
C ALA A 786 21.99 26.51 -10.01
N THR A 787 22.35 25.68 -9.03
CA THR A 787 23.09 26.10 -7.83
C THR A 787 24.47 25.46 -7.81
N GLY A 788 25.42 26.10 -8.49
CA GLY A 788 26.75 25.53 -8.76
C GLY A 788 26.76 24.30 -9.66
N GLY A 789 25.65 23.97 -10.30
CA GLY A 789 25.55 23.00 -11.40
C GLY A 789 25.15 23.70 -12.71
N THR A 790 24.81 22.91 -13.73
CA THR A 790 24.40 23.40 -15.06
C THR A 790 23.06 22.80 -15.49
N VAL A 791 22.09 23.65 -15.85
CA VAL A 791 20.87 23.24 -16.58
C VAL A 791 21.03 23.69 -18.02
N SER A 792 20.85 22.81 -19.00
CA SER A 792 21.13 23.12 -20.40
C SER A 792 20.10 22.54 -21.36
N ARG A 793 19.83 23.22 -22.47
CA ARG A 793 19.09 22.68 -23.62
C ARG A 793 19.94 21.62 -24.32
N GLY A 794 19.42 20.39 -24.45
CA GLY A 794 20.13 19.30 -25.13
C GLY A 794 19.91 19.29 -26.64
N GLY A 795 20.99 19.12 -27.42
CA GLY A 795 20.90 19.25 -28.88
C GLY A 795 20.76 20.70 -29.37
N SER A 796 20.44 20.90 -30.66
CA SER A 796 20.54 22.22 -31.33
C SER A 796 19.21 22.90 -31.66
N GLY A 797 18.07 22.30 -31.30
CA GLY A 797 16.74 22.86 -31.59
C GLY A 797 16.22 23.80 -30.49
N PRO A 798 15.08 24.47 -30.71
CA PRO A 798 14.56 25.46 -29.75
C PRO A 798 14.03 24.83 -28.46
N LEU A 799 13.94 25.65 -27.41
CA LEU A 799 13.25 25.42 -26.15
C LEU A 799 12.01 26.31 -26.11
N ALA A 800 10.83 25.70 -26.03
CA ALA A 800 9.57 26.39 -25.81
C ALA A 800 9.09 26.16 -24.38
N ILE A 801 8.77 27.22 -23.66
CA ILE A 801 8.15 27.16 -22.33
C ILE A 801 6.79 27.84 -22.40
N ALA A 802 5.70 27.15 -22.08
CA ALA A 802 4.35 27.71 -22.11
C ALA A 802 3.60 27.42 -20.81
N VAL A 803 3.23 28.48 -20.08
CA VAL A 803 2.45 28.38 -18.84
C VAL A 803 1.19 29.22 -18.96
N THR A 804 0.23 28.78 -19.76
CA THR A 804 -0.99 29.54 -20.06
C THR A 804 -2.23 28.82 -19.53
N GLY A 805 -3.25 29.59 -19.15
CA GLY A 805 -4.60 29.02 -18.99
C GLY A 805 -5.20 28.69 -20.36
N ALA A 806 -5.86 27.55 -20.49
CA ALA A 806 -6.61 27.19 -21.68
C ALA A 806 -8.05 27.73 -21.59
N PRO A 807 -8.72 28.09 -22.70
CA PRO A 807 -10.11 28.54 -22.63
C PRO A 807 -11.05 27.41 -22.18
N SER A 808 -12.10 27.76 -21.44
CA SER A 808 -13.14 26.87 -20.92
C SER A 808 -14.51 27.30 -21.46
N GLU A 809 -15.47 26.37 -21.57
CA GLU A 809 -16.81 26.67 -22.10
C GLU A 809 -17.83 27.02 -20.99
N SER A 810 -18.64 28.04 -21.22
CA SER A 810 -19.78 28.36 -20.37
C SER A 810 -20.98 27.45 -20.65
N GLY A 811 -21.84 27.26 -19.65
CA GLY A 811 -23.07 26.50 -19.79
C GLY A 811 -24.12 27.18 -20.68
N PRO A 812 -24.85 26.44 -21.52
CA PRO A 812 -25.93 27.00 -22.32
C PRO A 812 -27.19 27.25 -21.49
N ALA A 813 -27.94 28.29 -21.87
CA ALA A 813 -29.25 28.59 -21.30
C ALA A 813 -30.31 27.52 -21.58
N GLY A 814 -31.30 27.43 -20.68
CA GLY A 814 -32.53 26.69 -20.89
C GLY A 814 -33.53 27.44 -21.78
N GLU A 815 -34.47 26.70 -22.37
CA GLU A 815 -35.49 27.25 -23.25
C GLU A 815 -36.86 27.39 -22.54
N GLY A 816 -37.65 28.40 -22.91
CA GLY A 816 -39.04 28.53 -22.43
C GLY A 816 -39.87 29.48 -23.29
N PRO A 817 -41.22 29.35 -23.30
CA PRO A 817 -42.11 30.18 -24.12
C PRO A 817 -42.18 31.64 -23.65
N GLY A 818 -41.80 31.92 -22.41
CA GLY A 818 -41.62 33.27 -21.87
C GLY A 818 -40.24 33.88 -22.15
N GLY A 819 -39.28 33.09 -22.64
CA GLY A 819 -37.91 33.53 -22.96
C GLY A 819 -36.85 32.46 -22.67
N LEU A 820 -35.67 32.64 -23.26
CA LEU A 820 -34.46 31.88 -22.89
C LEU A 820 -33.91 32.40 -21.55
N GLY A 821 -33.24 31.51 -20.80
CA GLY A 821 -32.33 31.95 -19.75
C GLY A 821 -31.11 32.68 -20.32
N ALA A 822 -30.24 33.18 -19.45
CA ALA A 822 -28.92 33.68 -19.83
C ALA A 822 -27.94 32.51 -20.06
N ASN A 823 -27.01 32.64 -21.01
CA ASN A 823 -25.85 31.75 -21.04
C ASN A 823 -24.94 32.07 -19.87
N GLY A 824 -24.18 31.09 -19.40
CA GLY A 824 -23.14 31.32 -18.41
C GLY A 824 -22.06 32.29 -18.92
N ALA A 825 -21.35 32.91 -17.99
CA ALA A 825 -20.19 33.71 -18.31
C ALA A 825 -18.97 32.83 -18.59
N GLU A 826 -18.19 33.21 -19.61
CA GLU A 826 -16.83 32.70 -19.79
C GLU A 826 -15.90 33.42 -18.80
N THR A 827 -15.10 32.64 -18.09
CA THR A 827 -14.05 33.18 -17.20
C THR A 827 -12.75 33.41 -17.96
N VAL A 828 -11.93 34.32 -17.42
CA VAL A 828 -10.69 34.77 -18.06
C VAL A 828 -9.56 33.76 -17.93
N THR A 829 -8.71 33.70 -18.94
CA THR A 829 -7.44 32.97 -18.89
C THR A 829 -6.36 33.78 -18.17
N THR A 830 -5.57 33.15 -17.31
CA THR A 830 -4.44 33.80 -16.60
C THR A 830 -3.13 33.12 -16.98
N GLY A 831 -2.14 33.90 -17.39
CA GLY A 831 -0.77 33.41 -17.59
C GLY A 831 -0.12 33.01 -16.26
N GLY A 832 0.69 31.96 -16.30
CA GLY A 832 1.40 31.37 -15.17
C GLY A 832 2.75 32.03 -14.89
N GLN A 833 3.65 31.28 -14.25
CA GLN A 833 4.96 31.77 -13.83
C GLN A 833 6.12 30.98 -14.46
N VAL A 834 7.12 31.69 -14.97
CA VAL A 834 8.41 31.10 -15.33
C VAL A 834 9.50 31.71 -14.48
N LEU A 835 10.29 30.87 -13.80
CA LEU A 835 11.37 31.29 -12.91
C LEU A 835 12.67 30.59 -13.29
N ILE A 836 13.68 31.38 -13.66
CA ILE A 836 15.00 30.89 -14.05
C ILE A 836 16.04 31.47 -13.10
N GLU A 837 16.70 30.58 -12.36
CA GLU A 837 17.62 30.92 -11.28
C GLU A 837 19.00 30.29 -11.53
N ALA A 838 20.03 31.13 -11.61
CA ALA A 838 21.42 30.68 -11.66
C ALA A 838 22.18 31.26 -10.47
N ASN A 839 22.60 30.41 -9.54
CA ASN A 839 23.31 30.80 -8.33
C ASN A 839 24.66 30.09 -8.22
N ALA A 840 25.69 30.79 -7.77
CA ALA A 840 26.96 30.19 -7.43
C ALA A 840 26.80 29.20 -6.26
N GLY A 841 27.31 27.99 -6.45
CA GLY A 841 27.48 27.01 -5.38
C GLY A 841 28.86 27.13 -4.72
N PRO A 842 29.17 26.26 -3.75
CA PRO A 842 30.43 26.32 -3.01
C PRO A 842 31.69 26.18 -3.87
N ALA A 843 31.60 25.45 -4.99
CA ALA A 843 32.75 25.07 -5.82
C ALA A 843 32.63 25.46 -7.30
N SER A 844 31.48 25.95 -7.76
CA SER A 844 31.24 26.25 -9.18
C SER A 844 30.15 27.31 -9.35
N PRO A 845 30.20 28.13 -10.42
CA PRO A 845 29.08 29.01 -10.75
C PRO A 845 27.86 28.16 -11.15
N GLY A 846 26.66 28.63 -10.83
CA GLY A 846 25.44 28.08 -11.43
C GLY A 846 25.29 28.58 -12.85
N ILE A 847 24.93 27.69 -13.78
CA ILE A 847 24.78 28.01 -15.19
C ILE A 847 23.42 27.51 -15.70
N VAL A 848 22.68 28.36 -16.40
CA VAL A 848 21.50 27.96 -17.17
C VAL A 848 21.71 28.32 -18.65
N GLU A 849 21.71 27.32 -19.53
CA GLU A 849 21.88 27.48 -20.99
C GLU A 849 20.59 27.10 -21.72
N LEU A 850 19.88 28.09 -22.25
CA LEU A 850 18.54 27.88 -22.80
C LEU A 850 18.52 27.54 -24.31
N GLY A 851 19.65 27.72 -25.01
CA GLY A 851 19.70 27.59 -26.47
C GLY A 851 18.82 28.65 -27.15
N LEU A 852 18.11 28.30 -28.23
CA LEU A 852 17.09 29.17 -28.81
C LEU A 852 15.82 29.08 -27.96
N ALA A 853 15.44 30.12 -27.22
CA ALA A 853 14.37 30.05 -26.24
C ALA A 853 13.17 30.93 -26.61
N ASP A 854 11.98 30.34 -26.50
CA ASP A 854 10.68 31.01 -26.61
C ASP A 854 9.87 30.74 -25.32
N ILE A 855 9.52 31.81 -24.60
CA ILE A 855 8.84 31.72 -23.29
C ILE A 855 7.53 32.49 -23.34
N GLU A 856 6.44 31.79 -23.05
CA GLU A 856 5.08 32.31 -23.08
C GLU A 856 4.35 32.12 -21.75
N ALA A 857 3.96 33.23 -21.13
CA ALA A 857 3.12 33.29 -19.93
C ALA A 857 1.99 34.32 -20.15
N SER A 858 1.26 34.16 -21.25
CA SER A 858 0.20 35.07 -21.69
C SER A 858 -1.20 34.55 -21.33
N GLY A 859 -2.17 35.46 -21.26
CA GLY A 859 -3.60 35.17 -21.09
C GLY A 859 -4.41 36.46 -21.23
N ASP A 860 -5.69 36.44 -20.88
CA ASP A 860 -6.48 37.67 -20.68
C ASP A 860 -5.93 38.48 -19.51
N ARG A 861 -5.36 37.79 -18.52
CA ARG A 861 -4.48 38.35 -17.49
C ARG A 861 -3.06 37.86 -17.73
N ALA A 862 -2.10 38.78 -17.75
CA ALA A 862 -0.71 38.45 -18.00
C ALA A 862 -0.09 37.65 -16.83
N GLY A 863 0.78 36.71 -17.16
CA GLY A 863 1.63 35.98 -16.22
C GLY A 863 2.96 36.68 -15.93
N ARG A 864 3.88 35.95 -15.31
CA ARG A 864 5.15 36.48 -14.81
C ARG A 864 6.36 35.66 -15.26
N VAL A 865 7.36 36.33 -15.82
CA VAL A 865 8.64 35.70 -16.17
C VAL A 865 9.78 36.36 -15.39
N VAL A 866 10.58 35.56 -14.68
CA VAL A 866 11.67 36.02 -13.82
C VAL A 866 12.98 35.32 -14.15
N PHE A 867 14.02 36.11 -14.35
CA PHE A 867 15.41 35.66 -14.44
C PHE A 867 16.21 36.29 -13.29
N ARG A 868 16.90 35.48 -12.49
CA ARG A 868 17.67 36.02 -11.35
C ARG A 868 18.85 35.16 -10.94
N GLY A 869 19.70 35.76 -10.10
CA GLY A 869 20.77 35.07 -9.39
C GLY A 869 22.16 35.68 -9.61
N ASN A 870 23.18 35.03 -9.07
CA ASN A 870 24.58 35.47 -9.15
C ASN A 870 25.49 34.57 -10.01
N GLY A 871 24.88 33.62 -10.74
CA GLY A 871 25.49 32.79 -11.78
C GLY A 871 25.21 33.30 -13.20
N ALA A 872 25.41 32.44 -14.19
CA ALA A 872 25.25 32.79 -15.60
C ALA A 872 23.94 32.21 -16.19
N ILE A 873 23.15 33.04 -16.86
CA ILE A 873 22.04 32.62 -17.70
C ILE A 873 22.38 33.02 -19.13
N HIS A 874 22.42 32.05 -20.04
CA HIS A 874 22.79 32.21 -21.44
C HIS A 874 21.72 31.66 -22.38
N ALA A 875 21.50 32.30 -23.52
CA ALA A 875 20.70 31.77 -24.62
C ALA A 875 21.32 32.11 -25.98
N ALA A 876 21.10 31.29 -27.00
CA ALA A 876 21.45 31.62 -28.37
C ALA A 876 20.57 32.76 -28.92
N ALA A 877 19.27 32.75 -28.60
CA ALA A 877 18.33 33.84 -28.81
C ALA A 877 17.20 33.70 -27.78
N LEU A 878 16.55 34.80 -27.41
CA LEU A 878 15.49 34.79 -26.39
C LEU A 878 14.29 35.62 -26.83
N GLU A 879 13.12 34.99 -26.82
CA GLU A 879 11.82 35.67 -26.92
C GLU A 879 11.00 35.38 -25.67
N VAL A 880 10.43 36.43 -25.07
CA VAL A 880 9.57 36.33 -23.89
C VAL A 880 8.28 37.12 -24.13
N ARG A 881 7.14 36.48 -23.87
CA ARG A 881 5.80 37.07 -24.01
C ARG A 881 4.97 36.93 -22.73
N THR A 882 4.53 38.07 -22.19
CA THR A 882 3.55 38.16 -21.08
C THR A 882 2.43 39.11 -21.47
N ARG A 883 1.56 38.68 -22.40
CA ARG A 883 0.41 39.46 -22.88
C ARG A 883 -0.82 39.26 -21.98
N GLY A 884 -1.67 40.28 -21.88
CA GLY A 884 -2.86 40.32 -21.03
C GLY A 884 -2.90 41.51 -20.09
N ALA A 885 -4.06 41.72 -19.46
CA ALA A 885 -4.25 42.74 -18.44
C ALA A 885 -3.29 42.52 -17.26
N ALA A 886 -2.61 43.59 -16.86
CA ALA A 886 -1.66 43.59 -15.75
C ALA A 886 -1.95 44.75 -14.79
N ALA A 887 -1.73 44.54 -13.49
CA ALA A 887 -1.88 45.60 -12.50
C ALA A 887 -0.75 46.65 -12.63
N PRO A 888 -1.04 47.95 -12.38
CA PRO A 888 -0.01 48.97 -12.34
C PRO A 888 1.05 48.67 -11.28
N THR A 889 2.33 48.81 -11.63
CA THR A 889 3.46 48.49 -10.73
C THR A 889 3.91 49.66 -9.87
N ASN A 890 3.52 50.90 -10.21
CA ASN A 890 3.87 52.13 -9.47
C ASN A 890 5.39 52.24 -9.13
N GLY A 891 6.27 51.76 -10.00
CA GLY A 891 7.71 51.76 -9.79
C GLY A 891 8.26 50.60 -8.94
N ASP A 892 7.49 49.55 -8.62
CA ASP A 892 8.00 48.36 -7.92
C ASP A 892 7.77 47.07 -8.73
N VAL A 893 8.43 46.99 -9.89
CA VAL A 893 8.33 45.84 -10.80
C VAL A 893 8.87 44.55 -10.17
N GLY A 894 9.74 44.67 -9.15
CA GLY A 894 10.34 43.53 -8.45
C GLY A 894 9.32 42.64 -7.74
N VAL A 895 8.24 43.22 -7.21
CA VAL A 895 7.18 42.50 -6.47
C VAL A 895 5.89 42.31 -7.28
N ALA A 896 5.85 42.75 -8.53
CA ALA A 896 4.65 42.65 -9.36
C ALA A 896 4.23 41.19 -9.63
N SER A 897 2.93 40.93 -9.72
CA SER A 897 2.40 39.59 -10.00
C SER A 897 2.43 39.21 -11.48
N ALA A 898 2.68 40.17 -12.38
CA ALA A 898 2.73 39.99 -13.83
C ALA A 898 3.88 40.80 -14.47
N GLY A 899 4.24 40.47 -15.71
CA GLY A 899 5.27 41.15 -16.49
C GLY A 899 6.60 40.39 -16.54
N ILE A 900 7.67 41.09 -16.93
CA ILE A 900 9.00 40.50 -17.11
C ILE A 900 9.98 41.15 -16.13
N TYR A 901 10.77 40.34 -15.43
CA TYR A 901 11.75 40.85 -14.48
C TYR A 901 13.10 40.12 -14.57
N LEU A 902 14.15 40.87 -14.86
CA LEU A 902 15.52 40.37 -14.92
C LEU A 902 16.38 41.02 -13.83
N ALA A 903 16.90 40.21 -12.91
CA ALA A 903 17.63 40.67 -11.74
C ALA A 903 18.95 39.90 -11.54
N PRO A 904 19.97 40.13 -12.40
CA PRO A 904 21.28 39.55 -12.20
C PRO A 904 22.02 40.29 -11.08
N SER A 905 22.76 39.54 -10.25
CA SER A 905 23.39 40.06 -9.03
C SER A 905 24.83 39.61 -8.84
N GLY A 906 25.60 40.33 -8.01
CA GLY A 906 27.00 39.99 -7.74
C GLY A 906 27.86 40.00 -9.00
N GLY A 907 28.35 38.83 -9.40
CA GLY A 907 29.09 38.61 -10.65
C GLY A 907 28.30 37.86 -11.73
N GLY A 908 26.98 37.70 -11.55
CA GLY A 908 26.12 36.99 -12.49
C GLY A 908 25.85 37.76 -13.79
N SER A 909 25.29 37.08 -14.78
CA SER A 909 25.00 37.69 -16.09
C SER A 909 23.79 37.04 -16.75
N ILE A 910 22.99 37.83 -17.48
CA ILE A 910 21.94 37.32 -18.37
C ILE A 910 22.29 37.76 -19.79
N VAL A 911 22.66 36.83 -20.66
CA VAL A 911 23.25 37.14 -21.96
C VAL A 911 22.63 36.32 -23.08
N THR A 912 22.45 36.92 -24.27
CA THR A 912 22.19 36.18 -25.50
C THR A 912 23.28 36.34 -26.54
N ASP A 913 23.54 35.33 -27.37
CA ASP A 913 24.44 35.46 -28.53
C ASP A 913 23.78 36.22 -29.69
N GLY A 914 22.47 36.00 -29.87
CA GLY A 914 21.62 36.63 -30.89
C GLY A 914 20.67 37.65 -30.29
N ALA A 915 19.49 37.77 -30.91
CA ALA A 915 18.47 38.72 -30.50
C ALA A 915 17.83 38.38 -29.16
N MET A 916 17.42 39.41 -28.42
CA MET A 916 16.61 39.31 -27.20
C MET A 916 15.37 40.19 -27.35
N ARG A 917 14.19 39.61 -27.26
CA ARG A 917 12.89 40.28 -27.38
C ARG A 917 12.06 40.05 -26.12
N LEU A 918 11.71 41.12 -25.43
CA LEU A 918 10.92 41.10 -24.20
C LEU A 918 9.62 41.87 -24.46
N LEU A 919 8.50 41.16 -24.55
CA LEU A 919 7.20 41.68 -24.93
C LEU A 919 6.21 41.48 -23.78
N SER A 920 5.68 42.56 -23.22
CA SER A 920 4.78 42.51 -22.07
C SER A 920 3.69 43.56 -22.21
N ASP A 921 2.43 43.20 -21.99
CA ASP A 921 1.35 44.20 -21.87
C ASP A 921 1.39 44.87 -20.47
N GLY A 922 2.05 44.24 -19.50
CA GLY A 922 2.43 44.82 -18.21
C GLY A 922 3.82 45.49 -18.22
N SER A 923 4.42 45.64 -17.03
CA SER A 923 5.73 46.29 -16.87
C SER A 923 6.93 45.36 -17.11
N ILE A 924 8.05 45.92 -17.53
CA ILE A 924 9.34 45.23 -17.66
C ILE A 924 10.36 45.84 -16.70
N GLY A 925 10.98 45.03 -15.85
CA GLY A 925 11.95 45.47 -14.85
C GLY A 925 13.32 44.85 -15.06
N ILE A 926 14.37 45.68 -15.07
CA ILE A 926 15.77 45.26 -15.12
C ILE A 926 16.49 45.79 -13.88
N GLN A 927 17.03 44.90 -13.05
CA GLN A 927 17.73 45.27 -11.83
C GLN A 927 19.11 44.62 -11.74
N GLY A 928 20.13 45.32 -12.24
CA GLY A 928 21.53 44.90 -12.05
C GLY A 928 22.00 45.18 -10.63
N GLN A 929 22.91 44.35 -10.11
CA GLN A 929 23.62 44.61 -8.85
C GLN A 929 25.11 44.30 -8.99
N ALA A 930 25.97 45.14 -8.38
CA ALA A 930 27.42 45.00 -8.45
C ALA A 930 27.95 44.99 -9.89
N GLY A 931 28.62 43.92 -10.33
CA GLY A 931 29.17 43.78 -11.68
C GLY A 931 28.21 43.15 -12.69
N ALA A 932 27.02 42.77 -12.24
CA ALA A 932 26.06 42.02 -13.03
C ALA A 932 25.27 42.91 -13.99
N GLY A 933 24.90 42.36 -15.16
CA GLY A 933 24.14 43.08 -16.19
C GLY A 933 23.42 42.14 -17.16
N VAL A 934 22.59 42.74 -18.01
CA VAL A 934 21.84 42.08 -19.08
C VAL A 934 22.39 42.52 -20.44
N ALA A 935 22.70 41.57 -21.33
CA ALA A 935 23.25 41.90 -22.66
C ALA A 935 22.71 41.01 -23.78
N ALA A 936 22.54 41.57 -24.98
CA ALA A 936 22.26 40.80 -26.19
C ALA A 936 23.38 40.97 -27.21
N GLY A 937 23.80 39.88 -27.84
CA GLY A 937 24.76 39.88 -28.93
C GLY A 937 24.16 40.37 -30.25
N GLY A 938 22.84 40.34 -30.42
CA GLY A 938 22.09 40.95 -31.52
C GLY A 938 21.15 42.08 -31.07
N PRO A 939 20.08 42.38 -31.83
CA PRO A 939 19.07 43.37 -31.45
C PRO A 939 18.44 43.07 -30.09
N LEU A 940 18.28 44.11 -29.27
CA LEU A 940 17.59 44.04 -27.98
C LEU A 940 16.35 44.92 -28.01
N THR A 941 15.18 44.30 -27.91
CA THR A 941 13.87 44.99 -27.95
C THR A 941 13.09 44.74 -26.68
N LEU A 942 12.66 45.83 -26.03
CA LEU A 942 11.72 45.83 -24.90
C LEU A 942 10.47 46.58 -25.33
N GLU A 943 9.31 45.93 -25.25
CA GLU A 943 7.99 46.53 -25.50
C GLU A 943 7.10 46.27 -24.28
N ALA A 944 6.75 47.33 -23.56
CA ALA A 944 5.90 47.30 -22.37
C ALA A 944 4.61 48.10 -22.58
N GLY A 945 3.44 47.50 -22.33
CA GLY A 945 2.19 48.25 -22.14
C GLY A 945 2.16 49.00 -20.80
N GLY A 946 2.97 48.56 -19.82
CA GLY A 946 3.18 49.25 -18.55
C GLY A 946 4.37 50.22 -18.57
N GLU A 947 5.16 50.18 -17.50
CA GLU A 947 6.42 50.92 -17.40
C GLU A 947 7.63 50.02 -17.70
N VAL A 948 8.73 50.62 -18.13
CA VAL A 948 10.06 49.96 -18.14
C VAL A 948 10.91 50.58 -17.03
N ASP A 949 11.30 49.80 -16.02
CA ASP A 949 12.11 50.26 -14.88
C ASP A 949 13.50 49.62 -14.88
N ILE A 950 14.55 50.45 -14.97
CA ILE A 950 15.94 50.01 -15.13
C ILE A 950 16.81 50.56 -14.00
N ARG A 951 17.29 49.67 -13.13
CA ARG A 951 18.05 50.03 -11.92
C ARG A 951 19.38 49.29 -11.87
N HIS A 952 20.36 49.93 -11.24
CA HIS A 952 21.64 49.29 -10.92
C HIS A 952 22.08 49.59 -9.50
N ALA A 953 22.01 48.59 -8.62
CA ALA A 953 22.41 48.72 -7.23
C ALA A 953 23.92 48.49 -7.07
N SER A 954 24.59 49.36 -6.32
CA SER A 954 25.98 49.14 -5.86
C SER A 954 26.99 48.79 -6.97
N ARG A 955 26.93 49.48 -8.12
CA ARG A 955 27.74 49.12 -9.31
C ARG A 955 29.24 49.00 -9.00
N THR A 956 29.82 47.91 -9.51
CA THR A 956 31.25 47.69 -9.59
C THR A 956 31.62 47.40 -11.05
N GLY A 957 32.52 48.18 -11.64
CA GLY A 957 32.98 47.99 -13.04
C GLY A 957 32.22 48.81 -14.08
N THR A 958 32.46 48.49 -15.36
CA THR A 958 32.02 49.29 -16.53
C THR A 958 30.94 48.63 -17.38
N ALA A 959 30.49 47.43 -17.01
CA ALA A 959 29.42 46.74 -17.73
C ALA A 959 28.12 47.57 -17.70
N ALA A 960 27.41 47.60 -18.83
CA ALA A 960 26.10 48.21 -18.90
C ALA A 960 25.11 47.44 -18.02
N THR A 961 24.12 48.14 -17.46
CA THR A 961 22.98 47.50 -16.80
C THR A 961 22.17 46.69 -17.81
N LEU A 962 22.00 47.28 -19.00
CA LEU A 962 21.31 46.69 -20.15
C LEU A 962 22.05 47.12 -21.43
N GLY A 963 22.33 46.20 -22.34
CA GLY A 963 22.89 46.61 -23.64
C GLY A 963 22.80 45.62 -24.79
N SER A 964 22.88 46.16 -26.01
CA SER A 964 23.11 45.38 -27.23
C SER A 964 24.56 45.56 -27.67
N ALA A 965 25.31 44.47 -27.73
CA ALA A 965 26.75 44.45 -27.96
C ALA A 965 27.14 44.64 -29.44
N ALA A 966 26.28 44.24 -30.38
CA ALA A 966 26.56 44.35 -31.82
C ALA A 966 25.46 45.03 -32.64
N ASP A 967 24.34 45.44 -32.02
CA ASP A 967 23.21 46.03 -32.75
C ASP A 967 22.46 47.11 -31.94
N ALA A 968 21.21 47.36 -32.31
CA ALA A 968 20.34 48.36 -31.73
C ALA A 968 19.70 47.90 -30.41
N LEU A 969 19.48 48.86 -29.52
CA LEU A 969 18.65 48.75 -28.33
C LEU A 969 17.40 49.60 -28.54
N SER A 970 16.23 48.97 -28.55
CA SER A 970 14.92 49.64 -28.64
C SER A 970 14.12 49.38 -27.37
N ILE A 971 13.66 50.45 -26.72
CA ILE A 971 12.80 50.39 -25.54
C ILE A 971 11.55 51.22 -25.81
N SER A 972 10.39 50.59 -25.73
CA SER A 972 9.08 51.22 -25.86
C SER A 972 8.23 50.92 -24.62
N ALA A 973 7.62 51.94 -24.02
CA ALA A 973 6.75 51.79 -22.85
C ALA A 973 5.56 52.76 -22.92
N GLU A 974 4.31 52.29 -22.83
CA GLU A 974 3.14 53.19 -22.92
C GLU A 974 3.01 54.11 -21.69
N THR A 975 3.40 53.64 -20.49
CA THR A 975 3.25 54.44 -19.26
C THR A 975 4.50 55.27 -18.94
N GLY A 976 5.69 54.75 -19.23
CA GLY A 976 6.94 55.47 -19.00
C GLY A 976 8.19 54.60 -18.93
N ILE A 977 9.35 55.24 -19.10
CA ILE A 977 10.68 54.62 -18.94
C ILE A 977 11.37 55.27 -17.74
N HIS A 978 11.67 54.48 -16.71
CA HIS A 978 12.31 54.91 -15.47
C HIS A 978 13.73 54.34 -15.36
N ALA A 979 14.68 55.19 -14.93
CA ALA A 979 16.04 54.77 -14.64
C ALA A 979 16.55 55.41 -13.33
N ALA A 980 17.17 54.61 -12.49
CA ALA A 980 17.80 55.10 -11.25
C ALA A 980 19.21 55.69 -11.52
N PRO A 981 19.71 56.61 -10.67
CA PRO A 981 21.08 57.08 -10.74
C PRO A 981 22.08 55.92 -10.80
N GLY A 982 23.00 56.02 -11.74
CA GLY A 982 23.96 54.98 -12.02
C GLY A 982 23.57 54.09 -13.18
N THR A 983 22.31 53.84 -13.53
CA THR A 983 21.95 52.95 -14.65
C THR A 983 22.69 53.28 -15.96
N LEU A 984 23.23 52.25 -16.64
CA LEU A 984 23.96 52.39 -17.91
C LEU A 984 23.27 51.58 -19.00
N LEU A 985 22.93 52.25 -20.11
CA LEU A 985 22.42 51.63 -21.33
C LEU A 985 23.50 51.67 -22.42
N ALA A 986 23.66 50.58 -23.16
CA ALA A 986 24.60 50.51 -24.28
C ALA A 986 23.94 49.97 -25.54
N ALA A 987 24.26 50.57 -26.69
CA ALA A 987 23.89 50.08 -28.01
C ALA A 987 25.09 50.26 -28.94
N ALA A 988 25.35 49.29 -29.81
CA ALA A 988 26.45 49.40 -30.77
C ALA A 988 26.10 50.30 -31.96
N THR A 989 24.80 50.33 -32.33
CA THR A 989 24.31 51.11 -33.48
C THR A 989 23.36 52.23 -33.04
N THR A 990 22.13 51.88 -32.65
CA THR A 990 21.06 52.84 -32.34
C THR A 990 20.48 52.55 -30.97
N LEU A 991 20.32 53.60 -30.15
CA LEU A 991 19.52 53.56 -28.93
C LEU A 991 18.20 54.32 -29.20
N SER A 992 17.07 53.61 -29.15
CA SER A 992 15.73 54.19 -29.28
C SER A 992 14.97 54.05 -27.96
N LEU A 993 14.45 55.17 -27.45
CA LEU A 993 13.59 55.23 -26.27
C LEU A 993 12.29 55.91 -26.69
N THR A 994 11.17 55.20 -26.60
CA THR A 994 9.85 55.67 -27.04
C THR A 994 8.85 55.53 -25.90
N THR A 995 8.07 56.58 -25.66
CA THR A 995 6.94 56.59 -24.73
C THR A 995 5.70 57.10 -25.43
#